data_AF-A0A327UW19-F1
#
_entry.id   AF-A0A327UW19-F1
#
_cell.length_a   1.000
_cell.length_b   1.000
_cell.length_c   1.000
_cell.angle_alpha   90.00
_cell.angle_beta   90.00
_cell.angle_gamma   90.00
#
_symmetry.space_group_name_H-M   'P 1'
#
loop_
_entity.id
_entity.type
_entity.pdbx_description
1 polymer ?
#
loop_
_entity_poly.entity_id
_entity_poly.type
_entity_poly.pdbx_seq_one_letter_code
_entity_poly.pdbx_strand_id
1 'polypeptide(L)'
;MPDEAQPHTATQRHDAEPGGPGASGAAAGGPPPEGAAGARARERGAERDARASAGTAVNGSPAPAPAPAQAPATAATPDGEHASERVAPARAVSGVSGRSGSSNRVRARLARLGVQRSSPFNPVLEPLLRIVRGNDPKMESATLRQIEHAYQVAERWHRGQKRKSGDPYITHPLAVTTILAELGMDPATLMAGLLHDTVEDTEYGLDALRRDFGEQVALLVDGVTKLDKVKFGEAAQAETVRKMVVAMAKDPRVLVIKLADRLHNMRTMRYLKRAKQEQKARETLEIFAPLAHRLGMNTIKWELEDLAFAILYPKMYDEIVRLVAERAPKRDEYLAVVTDEVQADLRAARIKATVTGRPKHYYSVYQKMIVRGRDFAEIYDLVGIRVLVDTVRDCYAALGTVHARWNPVPGRFKDYIAMPKFNMYQSLHTTVIGPGGKPVELQIRTFDMHRRAEYGIAAHWKYKQQAVAGASKVRTDVPKGTGKGDEHVNDMSWLRQLLDWQKETEDPGEFLESLRFDLSRNEVFVFTPKGDVIALPAEATPVDFAYAVHTEVGHRTIGARVNGRLVPLESTLDNGDTVEVFTSKSPGAGPSRDWLGFVKSPRARNKIRAWFTKERRDEAIEQGKDAIARAMRKQNLPIQRILTGDSLVTLAHEMRYADISALYAAIGEGHMSAQSVVQKLVQSLGGEDAANEDLAETAPPMPAATRRAKRRANSDPGVVVKGVDDVWVKLARCCTPVPGDPIIGFVTRGNGVSVHRTDCVNVDSLTKEPERIIDVEWAPSQSSVFLVAIQVEALDRSRLLSDVTRILSDQHVNILSAAVQTSRDRVATSRFTFEMGDPKHLGHVLKAVRSVEGVYDVYRVTSSRKPS
;
A
#
# COMPACT_ATOMS: atom_id res chain seq x y z
N MET A 1 19.55 -42.36 53.80
CA MET A 1 20.30 -42.72 55.01
C MET A 1 21.02 -41.50 55.52
N PRO A 2 20.53 -40.86 56.60
CA PRO A 2 19.16 -40.88 57.15
C PRO A 2 18.30 -39.79 56.44
N ASP A 3 16.99 -39.62 56.61
CA ASP A 3 15.89 -40.43 57.18
C ASP A 3 14.64 -40.15 56.32
N GLU A 4 13.88 -41.16 55.87
CA GLU A 4 12.67 -41.72 56.52
C GLU A 4 11.47 -40.74 56.60
N ALA A 5 10.22 -41.11 56.23
CA ALA A 5 9.73 -42.33 55.55
C ALA A 5 8.43 -42.02 54.76
N GLN A 6 7.90 -43.06 54.09
CA GLN A 6 6.62 -43.07 53.34
C GLN A 6 5.43 -43.36 54.32
N PRO A 7 4.25 -43.94 53.95
CA PRO A 7 3.62 -44.21 52.64
C PRO A 7 2.09 -43.92 52.58
N HIS A 8 1.42 -44.46 51.54
CA HIS A 8 -0.02 -44.82 51.47
C HIS A 8 -1.08 -43.74 51.18
N THR A 9 -2.27 -44.07 50.63
CA THR A 9 -2.68 -44.76 49.36
C THR A 9 -4.21 -44.81 49.31
N ALA A 10 -4.82 -44.65 48.12
CA ALA A 10 -6.27 -44.84 47.86
C ALA A 10 -7.19 -43.81 48.60
N THR A 11 -8.47 -43.60 48.27
CA THR A 11 -9.52 -44.54 47.84
C THR A 11 -10.53 -43.92 46.83
N GLN A 12 -11.43 -44.76 46.33
CA GLN A 12 -12.34 -44.60 45.20
C GLN A 12 -13.52 -43.63 45.43
N ARG A 13 -14.06 -43.13 44.30
CA ARG A 13 -15.48 -42.92 43.91
C ARG A 13 -16.54 -42.63 44.99
N HIS A 14 -17.43 -41.68 44.68
CA HIS A 14 -18.88 -41.91 44.76
C HIS A 14 -19.65 -41.03 43.77
N ASP A 15 -20.71 -41.58 43.17
CA ASP A 15 -21.67 -40.86 42.30
C ASP A 15 -22.92 -40.45 43.11
N ALA A 16 -23.48 -39.24 42.87
CA ALA A 16 -24.89 -38.88 43.11
C ALA A 16 -25.24 -37.46 42.59
N GLU A 17 -26.49 -37.27 42.14
CA GLU A 17 -27.17 -35.98 41.89
C GLU A 17 -28.01 -35.55 43.14
N PRO A 18 -28.98 -34.61 43.11
CA PRO A 18 -29.20 -33.38 42.30
C PRO A 18 -29.58 -32.10 43.13
N GLY A 19 -29.53 -30.93 42.48
CA GLY A 19 -30.62 -29.91 42.49
C GLY A 19 -31.07 -29.10 43.74
N GLY A 20 -30.49 -27.90 43.95
CA GLY A 20 -31.15 -26.72 44.59
C GLY A 20 -31.50 -26.78 46.10
N PRO A 21 -32.25 -25.82 46.68
CA PRO A 21 -32.69 -24.50 46.19
C PRO A 21 -32.12 -23.33 47.05
N GLY A 22 -32.95 -22.34 47.49
CA GLY A 22 -32.54 -21.14 48.25
C GLY A 22 -32.41 -21.31 49.79
N ALA A 23 -32.50 -20.27 50.65
CA ALA A 23 -33.03 -18.90 50.46
C ALA A 23 -32.67 -17.93 51.64
N SER A 24 -33.27 -16.72 51.61
CA SER A 24 -33.49 -15.70 52.69
C SER A 24 -32.29 -14.96 53.33
N GLY A 25 -32.44 -13.74 53.87
CA GLY A 25 -33.57 -12.78 53.96
C GLY A 25 -33.07 -11.31 53.96
N ALA A 26 -33.85 -10.29 53.52
CA ALA A 26 -35.03 -9.64 54.13
C ALA A 26 -34.67 -8.55 55.18
N ALA A 27 -35.27 -7.36 55.27
CA ALA A 27 -36.27 -6.58 54.48
C ALA A 27 -36.04 -5.05 54.78
N ALA A 28 -36.75 -4.01 54.31
CA ALA A 28 -37.99 -3.78 53.54
C ALA A 28 -37.78 -2.53 52.59
N GLY A 29 -38.74 -1.74 52.05
CA GLY A 29 -40.19 -1.59 52.20
C GLY A 29 -40.79 -0.58 51.17
N GLY A 30 -41.84 0.20 51.52
CA GLY A 30 -42.53 1.21 50.66
C GLY A 30 -43.59 2.01 51.46
N PRO A 31 -44.73 2.51 50.89
CA PRO A 31 -45.19 2.46 49.49
C PRO A 31 -45.88 3.81 49.00
N PRO A 32 -47.08 3.95 48.33
CA PRO A 32 -47.34 5.01 47.32
C PRO A 32 -48.58 5.94 47.62
N PRO A 33 -49.19 6.67 46.64
CA PRO A 33 -50.36 6.12 45.90
C PRO A 33 -50.63 6.62 44.44
N GLU A 34 -51.66 5.98 43.83
CA GLU A 34 -52.68 6.30 42.77
C GLU A 34 -52.80 7.72 42.14
N GLY A 35 -53.50 7.98 41.00
CA GLY A 35 -54.20 7.12 40.03
C GLY A 35 -55.27 7.84 39.13
N ALA A 36 -55.87 7.09 38.17
CA ALA A 36 -57.17 7.30 37.48
C ALA A 36 -57.38 8.18 36.19
N ALA A 37 -58.03 7.53 35.21
CA ALA A 37 -59.14 7.96 34.30
C ALA A 37 -58.94 8.88 33.06
N GLY A 38 -59.60 8.49 31.94
CA GLY A 38 -59.89 9.35 30.78
C GLY A 38 -60.19 8.60 29.47
N ALA A 39 -61.47 8.50 29.05
CA ALA A 39 -61.86 7.87 27.77
C ALA A 39 -63.17 8.42 27.20
N ARG A 40 -63.26 8.60 25.87
CA ARG A 40 -64.48 8.49 25.01
C ARG A 40 -64.20 8.78 23.52
N ALA A 41 -65.18 8.50 22.66
CA ALA A 41 -65.14 8.58 21.19
C ALA A 41 -66.21 9.55 20.62
N ARG A 42 -66.36 9.55 19.28
CA ARG A 42 -67.33 10.27 18.39
C ARG A 42 -66.75 11.51 17.68
N GLU A 43 -67.15 11.93 16.46
CA GLU A 43 -67.94 11.40 15.31
C GLU A 43 -67.87 12.45 14.15
N ARG A 44 -68.45 12.14 12.96
CA ARG A 44 -68.70 13.05 11.79
C ARG A 44 -67.45 13.38 10.96
N GLY A 45 -67.46 13.48 9.63
CA GLY A 45 -68.42 13.15 8.56
C GLY A 45 -67.63 12.77 7.27
N ALA A 46 -68.14 12.10 6.23
CA ALA A 46 -69.31 12.42 5.40
C ALA A 46 -69.22 13.84 4.80
N GLU A 47 -69.31 14.07 3.48
CA GLU A 47 -69.55 13.17 2.33
C GLU A 47 -69.20 13.89 1.00
N ARG A 48 -69.14 13.15 -0.13
CA ARG A 48 -69.36 13.65 -1.52
C ARG A 48 -68.31 14.62 -2.15
N ASP A 49 -68.25 14.79 -3.47
CA ASP A 49 -68.97 14.12 -4.58
C ASP A 49 -68.07 13.88 -5.81
N ALA A 50 -68.55 13.11 -6.79
CA ALA A 50 -67.78 12.72 -7.98
C ALA A 50 -68.43 13.09 -9.33
N ARG A 51 -67.60 13.35 -10.35
CA ARG A 51 -67.86 13.27 -11.82
C ARG A 51 -66.52 13.41 -12.56
N ALA A 52 -66.15 12.65 -13.61
CA ALA A 52 -66.86 12.10 -14.78
C ALA A 52 -67.20 13.19 -15.83
N SER A 53 -67.01 13.03 -17.14
CA SER A 53 -66.52 11.89 -17.97
C SER A 53 -66.41 12.25 -19.46
N ALA A 54 -65.61 11.52 -20.26
CA ALA A 54 -65.63 11.36 -21.74
C ALA A 54 -65.51 12.67 -22.59
N GLY A 55 -64.88 12.73 -23.76
CA GLY A 55 -64.92 11.92 -25.00
C GLY A 55 -64.82 12.94 -26.19
N THR A 56 -64.51 12.66 -27.45
CA THR A 56 -64.38 11.43 -28.27
C THR A 56 -63.43 11.72 -29.47
N ALA A 57 -63.05 10.71 -30.29
CA ALA A 57 -62.11 10.82 -31.43
C ALA A 57 -62.71 11.50 -32.72
N VAL A 58 -62.07 11.59 -33.91
CA VAL A 58 -61.63 10.51 -34.85
C VAL A 58 -60.73 11.03 -36.02
N ASN A 59 -59.69 10.25 -36.39
CA ASN A 59 -58.89 10.10 -37.65
C ASN A 59 -58.36 11.28 -38.53
N GLY A 60 -57.14 11.08 -39.08
CA GLY A 60 -56.64 11.71 -40.34
C GLY A 60 -55.14 11.54 -40.64
N SER A 61 -54.77 10.87 -41.76
CA SER A 61 -53.41 10.67 -42.33
C SER A 61 -53.51 10.64 -43.88
N PRO A 62 -52.43 10.79 -44.72
CA PRO A 62 -50.99 10.62 -44.47
C PRO A 62 -50.05 11.73 -45.05
N ALA A 63 -48.77 11.39 -45.33
CA ALA A 63 -47.60 12.22 -45.72
C ALA A 63 -47.51 12.51 -47.26
N PRO A 64 -46.38 12.97 -47.92
CA PRO A 64 -44.99 13.26 -47.45
C PRO A 64 -44.19 14.45 -48.10
N ALA A 65 -42.93 14.64 -47.65
CA ALA A 65 -41.76 15.17 -48.41
C ALA A 65 -41.78 16.69 -48.83
N PRO A 66 -40.66 17.37 -49.23
CA PRO A 66 -39.36 16.88 -49.72
C PRO A 66 -38.10 17.35 -48.94
N ALA A 67 -36.89 17.09 -49.48
CA ALA A 67 -35.59 17.37 -48.87
C ALA A 67 -34.55 18.01 -49.86
N PRO A 68 -33.24 17.67 -49.96
CA PRO A 68 -32.17 18.68 -49.76
C PRO A 68 -31.11 18.83 -50.88
N ALA A 69 -30.25 19.87 -50.77
CA ALA A 69 -29.03 20.06 -51.57
C ALA A 69 -28.10 21.13 -50.92
N GLN A 70 -26.80 21.26 -51.21
CA GLN A 70 -25.69 20.28 -51.33
C GLN A 70 -24.34 21.06 -51.33
N ALA A 71 -23.19 20.37 -51.23
CA ALA A 71 -21.84 20.98 -51.32
C ALA A 71 -21.19 20.78 -52.70
N PRO A 72 -20.16 21.56 -53.06
CA PRO A 72 -18.78 21.02 -53.20
C PRO A 72 -17.71 21.93 -52.52
N ALA A 73 -16.46 21.57 -52.21
CA ALA A 73 -15.41 20.75 -52.87
C ALA A 73 -14.77 21.46 -54.10
N THR A 74 -13.47 21.35 -54.43
CA THR A 74 -12.33 20.48 -54.04
C THR A 74 -10.99 21.25 -53.88
N ALA A 75 -9.87 20.55 -53.62
CA ALA A 75 -8.54 21.10 -53.29
C ALA A 75 -7.56 21.25 -54.49
N ALA A 76 -6.50 22.07 -54.32
CA ALA A 76 -5.18 21.90 -54.96
C ALA A 76 -4.06 22.75 -54.30
N THR A 77 -2.82 22.27 -54.39
CA THR A 77 -1.50 22.95 -54.26
C THR A 77 -0.72 22.70 -55.58
N PRO A 78 0.45 23.33 -55.90
CA PRO A 78 1.47 23.94 -55.02
C PRO A 78 2.15 25.26 -55.54
N ASP A 79 3.24 25.64 -54.85
CA ASP A 79 4.38 26.50 -55.24
C ASP A 79 4.15 27.99 -55.61
N GLY A 80 5.18 28.84 -55.39
CA GLY A 80 5.19 30.25 -55.84
C GLY A 80 5.70 31.34 -54.86
N GLU A 81 6.95 31.22 -54.41
CA GLU A 81 7.92 32.28 -54.05
C GLU A 81 7.56 33.69 -53.47
N HIS A 82 8.46 34.12 -52.57
CA HIS A 82 9.03 35.47 -52.39
C HIS A 82 8.38 36.61 -51.56
N ALA A 83 9.32 37.35 -50.95
CA ALA A 83 9.31 38.75 -50.51
C ALA A 83 8.51 39.17 -49.26
N SER A 84 9.25 39.41 -48.17
CA SER A 84 8.84 40.28 -47.07
C SER A 84 9.23 41.74 -47.36
N GLU A 85 8.35 42.71 -47.11
CA GLU A 85 8.82 44.02 -46.60
C GLU A 85 7.77 44.75 -45.75
N ARG A 86 8.18 45.86 -45.13
CA ARG A 86 7.45 46.56 -44.06
C ARG A 86 6.90 47.89 -44.56
N VAL A 87 5.61 48.14 -44.37
CA VAL A 87 4.99 49.46 -44.61
C VAL A 87 5.03 50.30 -43.33
N ALA A 88 5.48 51.55 -43.45
CA ALA A 88 5.56 52.51 -42.34
C ALA A 88 4.35 53.48 -42.31
N PRO A 89 3.94 53.99 -41.13
CA PRO A 89 2.89 54.99 -41.01
C PRO A 89 3.36 56.41 -41.41
N ALA A 90 2.42 57.25 -41.83
CA ALA A 90 2.69 58.56 -42.43
C ALA A 90 2.96 59.71 -41.41
N ARG A 91 3.39 60.87 -41.95
CA ARG A 91 3.76 62.09 -41.20
C ARG A 91 2.58 62.80 -40.54
N ALA A 92 2.87 63.50 -39.44
CA ALA A 92 2.00 64.52 -38.84
C ALA A 92 2.40 65.96 -39.27
N VAL A 93 1.47 66.91 -39.11
CA VAL A 93 1.64 68.35 -39.42
C VAL A 93 1.80 69.17 -38.12
N SER A 94 2.39 70.37 -38.20
CA SER A 94 2.91 71.13 -37.06
C SER A 94 2.14 72.40 -36.66
N GLY A 95 1.98 72.62 -35.34
CA GLY A 95 1.64 73.88 -34.67
C GLY A 95 1.73 73.68 -33.14
N VAL A 96 2.57 74.34 -32.32
CA VAL A 96 2.72 75.79 -32.03
C VAL A 96 1.47 76.33 -31.30
N SER A 97 1.51 76.82 -30.04
CA SER A 97 2.59 76.86 -29.02
C SER A 97 2.03 77.16 -27.61
N GLY A 98 2.81 76.87 -26.54
CA GLY A 98 2.53 77.32 -25.17
C GLY A 98 3.75 77.19 -24.25
N ARG A 99 4.04 78.19 -23.40
CA ARG A 99 5.27 78.26 -22.56
C ARG A 99 4.98 78.18 -21.05
N SER A 100 5.53 77.14 -20.41
CA SER A 100 6.08 77.11 -19.03
C SER A 100 6.69 75.70 -18.85
N GLY A 101 7.76 75.40 -18.12
CA GLY A 101 8.65 76.09 -17.18
C GLY A 101 9.79 75.10 -16.85
N SER A 102 10.91 75.53 -16.26
CA SER A 102 12.16 74.74 -16.31
C SER A 102 12.38 73.74 -15.17
N SER A 103 12.40 72.43 -15.48
CA SER A 103 12.99 71.40 -14.60
C SER A 103 13.56 70.17 -15.34
N ASN A 104 12.93 69.72 -16.43
CA ASN A 104 13.22 68.40 -17.02
C ASN A 104 14.54 68.26 -17.82
N ARG A 105 15.26 69.34 -18.17
CA ARG A 105 16.48 69.24 -19.00
C ARG A 105 17.67 68.57 -18.30
N VAL A 106 17.74 68.58 -16.97
CA VAL A 106 18.79 67.86 -16.22
C VAL A 106 18.51 66.35 -16.19
N ARG A 107 17.25 65.97 -15.93
CA ARG A 107 16.81 64.56 -16.00
C ARG A 107 17.04 63.94 -17.39
N ALA A 108 16.82 64.71 -18.47
CA ALA A 108 17.02 64.23 -19.84
C ALA A 108 18.47 63.87 -20.20
N ARG A 109 19.49 64.43 -19.52
CA ARG A 109 20.90 64.03 -19.69
C ARG A 109 21.28 62.84 -18.81
N LEU A 110 20.79 62.79 -17.55
CA LEU A 110 20.96 61.62 -16.68
C LEU A 110 20.29 60.36 -17.26
N ALA A 111 19.15 60.49 -17.93
CA ALA A 111 18.45 59.39 -18.60
C ALA A 111 19.24 58.74 -19.77
N ARG A 112 20.34 59.34 -20.23
CA ARG A 112 21.28 58.75 -21.22
C ARG A 112 22.61 58.27 -20.62
N LEU A 113 22.84 58.51 -19.33
CA LEU A 113 23.88 57.87 -18.52
C LEU A 113 23.33 56.70 -17.69
N GLY A 114 22.02 56.48 -17.72
CA GLY A 114 21.39 55.23 -17.33
C GLY A 114 21.79 54.11 -18.29
N VAL A 115 23.00 53.58 -18.11
CA VAL A 115 23.41 52.27 -18.62
C VAL A 115 22.28 51.30 -18.37
N GLN A 116 21.77 50.65 -19.42
CA GLN A 116 20.93 49.48 -19.24
C GLN A 116 21.75 48.50 -18.42
N ARG A 117 21.37 48.31 -17.14
CA ARG A 117 21.92 47.24 -16.31
C ARG A 117 21.40 45.93 -16.88
N SER A 118 22.03 45.46 -17.95
CA SER A 118 21.99 44.05 -18.34
C SER A 118 22.21 43.26 -17.07
N SER A 119 21.23 42.43 -16.71
CA SER A 119 21.38 41.54 -15.56
C SER A 119 22.68 40.76 -15.78
N PRO A 120 23.64 40.76 -14.85
CA PRO A 120 24.93 40.09 -15.04
C PRO A 120 24.80 38.56 -14.88
N PHE A 121 23.62 38.03 -15.19
CA PHE A 121 23.18 36.65 -15.04
C PHE A 121 22.39 36.28 -16.31
N ASN A 122 22.47 35.02 -16.76
CA ASN A 122 21.74 34.51 -17.93
C ASN A 122 20.22 34.83 -17.83
N PRO A 123 19.58 35.42 -18.88
CA PRO A 123 18.16 35.80 -18.83
C PRO A 123 17.21 34.62 -18.57
N VAL A 124 17.59 33.39 -18.92
CA VAL A 124 16.83 32.16 -18.60
C VAL A 124 16.72 31.93 -17.09
N LEU A 125 17.72 32.38 -16.31
CA LEU A 125 17.73 32.29 -14.85
C LEU A 125 17.01 33.45 -14.15
N GLU A 126 16.64 34.53 -14.85
CA GLU A 126 16.09 35.71 -14.17
C GLU A 126 14.80 35.43 -13.36
N PRO A 127 13.83 34.62 -13.84
CA PRO A 127 12.66 34.25 -13.04
C PRO A 127 13.03 33.49 -11.76
N LEU A 128 13.95 32.53 -11.85
CA LEU A 128 14.45 31.75 -10.71
C LEU A 128 15.16 32.67 -9.69
N LEU A 129 16.10 33.49 -10.16
CA LEU A 129 16.85 34.43 -9.31
C LEU A 129 15.93 35.48 -8.66
N ARG A 130 14.81 35.84 -9.31
CA ARG A 130 13.78 36.72 -8.74
C ARG A 130 13.02 36.05 -7.59
N ILE A 131 12.66 34.77 -7.72
CA ILE A 131 12.04 33.97 -6.65
C ILE A 131 13.01 33.82 -5.47
N VAL A 132 14.27 33.46 -5.74
CA VAL A 132 15.32 33.31 -4.71
C VAL A 132 15.55 34.61 -3.94
N ARG A 133 15.71 35.76 -4.61
CA ARG A 133 15.82 37.08 -3.96
C ARG A 133 14.56 37.52 -3.21
N GLY A 134 13.37 37.08 -3.65
CA GLY A 134 12.12 37.28 -2.91
C GLY A 134 12.04 36.43 -1.64
N ASN A 135 12.70 35.26 -1.64
CA ASN A 135 12.73 34.37 -0.48
C ASN A 135 13.81 34.76 0.55
N ASP A 136 14.99 35.20 0.12
CA ASP A 136 16.00 35.86 0.97
C ASP A 136 16.57 37.14 0.31
N PRO A 137 16.10 38.34 0.72
CA PRO A 137 16.61 39.62 0.25
C PRO A 137 18.04 39.96 0.68
N LYS A 138 18.65 39.18 1.60
CA LYS A 138 20.04 39.37 2.05
C LYS A 138 21.05 38.43 1.39
N MET A 139 20.59 37.49 0.55
CA MET A 139 21.46 36.47 -0.04
C MET A 139 22.64 37.09 -0.79
N GLU A 140 23.85 36.59 -0.51
CA GLU A 140 25.06 37.16 -1.09
C GLU A 140 25.12 37.02 -2.61
N SER A 141 25.67 38.04 -3.26
CA SER A 141 25.93 38.00 -4.70
C SER A 141 26.97 36.94 -5.10
N ALA A 142 27.73 36.41 -4.15
CA ALA A 142 28.58 35.23 -4.36
C ALA A 142 27.73 33.95 -4.54
N THR A 143 26.77 33.72 -3.64
CA THR A 143 25.86 32.57 -3.68
C THR A 143 25.01 32.54 -4.96
N LEU A 144 24.51 33.69 -5.40
CA LEU A 144 23.77 33.79 -6.67
C LEU A 144 24.63 33.41 -7.89
N ARG A 145 25.93 33.72 -7.87
CA ARG A 145 26.88 33.28 -8.92
C ARG A 145 27.19 31.79 -8.84
N GLN A 146 27.17 31.16 -7.67
CA GLN A 146 27.32 29.70 -7.54
C GLN A 146 26.11 28.96 -8.13
N ILE A 147 24.88 29.47 -7.93
CA ILE A 147 23.67 28.94 -8.58
C ILE A 147 23.74 29.08 -10.10
N GLU A 148 24.23 30.22 -10.61
CA GLU A 148 24.47 30.38 -12.05
C GLU A 148 25.58 29.44 -12.57
N HIS A 149 26.67 29.25 -11.83
CA HIS A 149 27.71 28.28 -12.19
C HIS A 149 27.16 26.85 -12.27
N ALA A 150 26.29 26.45 -11.33
CA ALA A 150 25.61 25.15 -11.36
C ALA A 150 24.73 24.99 -12.62
N TYR A 151 24.02 26.04 -13.03
CA TYR A 151 23.26 26.03 -14.28
C TYR A 151 24.17 25.94 -15.51
N GLN A 152 25.27 26.70 -15.57
CA GLN A 152 26.22 26.67 -16.70
C GLN A 152 26.90 25.30 -16.83
N VAL A 153 27.24 24.65 -15.71
CA VAL A 153 27.76 23.28 -15.68
C VAL A 153 26.71 22.29 -16.18
N ALA A 154 25.46 22.36 -15.70
CA ALA A 154 24.37 21.51 -16.16
C ALA A 154 24.06 21.70 -17.67
N GLU A 155 23.97 22.94 -18.14
CA GLU A 155 23.74 23.28 -19.55
C GLU A 155 24.88 22.78 -20.46
N ARG A 156 26.13 22.82 -19.97
CA ARG A 156 27.30 22.31 -20.69
C ARG A 156 27.28 20.79 -20.82
N TRP A 157 27.03 20.06 -19.73
CA TRP A 157 27.07 18.59 -19.75
C TRP A 157 25.84 17.97 -20.43
N HIS A 158 24.66 18.57 -20.30
CA HIS A 158 23.45 18.15 -21.02
C HIS A 158 23.35 18.73 -22.45
N ARG A 159 24.41 19.37 -22.99
CA ARG A 159 24.40 19.99 -24.32
C ARG A 159 24.19 18.95 -25.42
N GLY A 160 23.14 19.12 -26.21
CA GLY A 160 22.75 18.19 -27.29
C GLY A 160 21.76 17.11 -26.85
N GLN A 161 21.60 16.89 -25.55
CA GLN A 161 20.58 15.99 -25.01
C GLN A 161 19.18 16.63 -25.12
N LYS A 162 18.20 15.86 -25.56
CA LYS A 162 16.79 16.28 -25.69
C LYS A 162 15.87 15.39 -24.87
N ARG A 163 14.81 15.97 -24.29
CA ARG A 163 13.71 15.21 -23.69
C ARG A 163 12.77 14.65 -24.76
N LYS A 164 11.88 13.74 -24.36
CA LYS A 164 10.92 13.04 -25.24
C LYS A 164 9.83 13.94 -25.85
N SER A 165 9.73 15.17 -25.39
CA SER A 165 8.97 16.27 -26.00
C SER A 165 9.69 16.94 -27.17
N GLY A 166 11.00 16.76 -27.30
CA GLY A 166 11.88 17.47 -28.23
C GLY A 166 12.69 18.61 -27.58
N ASP A 167 12.30 19.04 -26.38
CA ASP A 167 12.93 20.17 -25.66
C ASP A 167 14.38 19.89 -25.22
N PRO A 168 15.24 20.92 -25.08
CA PRO A 168 16.56 20.80 -24.46
C PRO A 168 16.47 20.23 -23.04
N TYR A 169 17.34 19.30 -22.67
CA TYR A 169 17.23 18.58 -21.39
C TYR A 169 17.30 19.49 -20.15
N ILE A 170 18.10 20.56 -20.22
CA ILE A 170 18.29 21.58 -19.16
C ILE A 170 16.98 22.24 -18.67
N THR A 171 15.90 22.19 -19.47
CA THR A 171 14.56 22.67 -19.06
C THR A 171 14.05 21.97 -17.79
N HIS A 172 14.40 20.70 -17.57
CA HIS A 172 13.93 19.95 -16.42
C HIS A 172 14.66 20.29 -15.11
N PRO A 173 16.01 20.24 -15.01
CA PRO A 173 16.71 20.69 -13.81
C PRO A 173 16.37 22.13 -13.43
N LEU A 174 16.18 23.02 -14.42
CA LEU A 174 15.70 24.39 -14.19
C LEU A 174 14.29 24.44 -13.56
N ALA A 175 13.35 23.66 -14.07
CA ALA A 175 11.99 23.61 -13.54
C ALA A 175 11.91 22.94 -12.16
N VAL A 176 12.69 21.88 -11.91
CA VAL A 176 12.85 21.26 -10.58
C VAL A 176 13.42 22.26 -9.58
N THR A 177 14.46 23.01 -9.98
CA THR A 177 15.05 24.06 -9.14
C THR A 177 14.09 25.23 -8.91
N THR A 178 13.20 25.52 -9.86
CA THR A 178 12.14 26.52 -9.69
C THR A 178 11.14 26.08 -8.61
N ILE A 179 10.69 24.83 -8.63
CA ILE A 179 9.84 24.26 -7.56
C ILE A 179 10.57 24.33 -6.19
N LEU A 180 11.85 23.98 -6.14
CA LEU A 180 12.66 24.06 -4.92
C LEU A 180 12.84 25.51 -4.43
N ALA A 181 12.93 26.48 -5.33
CA ALA A 181 12.99 27.90 -5.01
C ALA A 181 11.64 28.45 -4.53
N GLU A 182 10.52 27.99 -5.08
CA GLU A 182 9.16 28.34 -4.61
C GLU A 182 8.91 27.86 -3.17
N LEU A 183 9.36 26.63 -2.84
CA LEU A 183 9.38 26.10 -1.47
C LEU A 183 10.26 26.90 -0.50
N GLY A 184 11.19 27.73 -1.01
CA GLY A 184 12.15 28.48 -0.22
C GLY A 184 13.33 27.66 0.30
N MET A 185 13.76 26.64 -0.45
CA MET A 185 14.92 25.81 -0.09
C MET A 185 16.25 26.58 -0.13
N ASP A 186 17.25 26.04 0.56
CA ASP A 186 18.58 26.63 0.66
C ASP A 186 19.42 26.54 -0.64
N PRO A 187 20.42 27.41 -0.83
CA PRO A 187 21.25 27.43 -2.04
C PRO A 187 21.92 26.11 -2.40
N ALA A 188 22.33 25.26 -1.44
CA ALA A 188 22.94 23.98 -1.76
C ALA A 188 21.91 22.98 -2.32
N THR A 189 20.68 23.02 -1.81
CA THR A 189 19.54 22.30 -2.42
C THR A 189 19.22 22.81 -3.82
N LEU A 190 19.30 24.12 -4.08
CA LEU A 190 19.07 24.69 -5.42
C LEU A 190 20.16 24.27 -6.42
N MET A 191 21.43 24.29 -6.00
CA MET A 191 22.54 23.80 -6.84
C MET A 191 22.43 22.29 -7.09
N ALA A 192 22.08 21.50 -6.08
CA ALA A 192 21.81 20.07 -6.25
C ALA A 192 20.60 19.81 -7.19
N GLY A 193 19.56 20.65 -7.13
CA GLY A 193 18.42 20.60 -8.05
C GLY A 193 18.81 20.85 -9.52
N LEU A 194 19.77 21.74 -9.79
CA LEU A 194 20.30 21.97 -11.14
C LEU A 194 21.20 20.82 -11.63
N LEU A 195 21.86 20.12 -10.70
CA LEU A 195 22.92 19.14 -11.00
C LEU A 195 22.50 17.67 -10.83
N HIS A 196 21.29 17.37 -10.34
CA HIS A 196 20.89 16.01 -9.94
C HIS A 196 21.06 14.96 -11.05
N ASP A 197 20.61 15.25 -12.27
CA ASP A 197 20.74 14.35 -13.42
C ASP A 197 22.16 14.34 -14.05
N THR A 198 23.05 15.28 -13.71
CA THR A 198 24.35 15.38 -14.40
C THR A 198 25.25 14.16 -14.15
N VAL A 199 25.13 13.55 -12.97
CA VAL A 199 25.87 12.35 -12.53
C VAL A 199 25.15 11.03 -12.93
N GLU A 200 23.93 11.14 -13.48
CA GLU A 200 23.16 10.03 -14.08
C GLU A 200 23.49 9.88 -15.57
N ASP A 201 23.25 10.95 -16.32
CA ASP A 201 23.13 10.96 -17.79
C ASP A 201 24.44 11.37 -18.51
N THR A 202 25.48 11.77 -17.78
CA THR A 202 26.71 12.33 -18.37
C THR A 202 27.98 11.79 -17.71
N GLU A 203 29.15 12.02 -18.31
CA GLU A 203 30.46 11.58 -17.81
C GLU A 203 30.96 12.35 -16.56
N TYR A 204 30.17 13.29 -16.04
CA TYR A 204 30.53 14.13 -14.90
C TYR A 204 30.48 13.37 -13.57
N GLY A 205 31.64 12.91 -13.10
CA GLY A 205 31.76 12.13 -11.86
C GLY A 205 31.59 12.93 -10.56
N LEU A 206 31.16 12.24 -9.50
CA LEU A 206 30.96 12.81 -8.15
C LEU A 206 32.18 13.57 -7.61
N ASP A 207 33.40 13.12 -7.91
CA ASP A 207 34.62 13.77 -7.40
C ASP A 207 35.00 15.03 -8.19
N ALA A 208 34.40 15.28 -9.36
CA ALA A 208 34.40 16.61 -9.98
C ALA A 208 33.39 17.52 -9.27
N LEU A 209 32.15 17.05 -9.09
CA LEU A 209 31.09 17.75 -8.35
C LEU A 209 31.53 18.20 -6.93
N ARG A 210 32.27 17.35 -6.20
CA ARG A 210 32.90 17.67 -4.92
C ARG A 210 33.87 18.86 -4.97
N ARG A 211 34.70 18.93 -6.02
CA ARG A 211 35.70 19.99 -6.18
C ARG A 211 35.07 21.31 -6.60
N ASP A 212 34.06 21.25 -7.47
CA ASP A 212 33.44 22.44 -8.06
C ASP A 212 32.37 23.07 -7.16
N PHE A 213 31.67 22.28 -6.34
CA PHE A 213 30.53 22.74 -5.52
C PHE A 213 30.57 22.30 -4.03
N GLY A 214 31.59 21.55 -3.61
CA GLY A 214 31.79 21.11 -2.23
C GLY A 214 31.01 19.86 -1.83
N GLU A 215 31.44 19.23 -0.73
CA GLU A 215 30.91 17.93 -0.27
C GLU A 215 29.39 17.95 -0.01
N GLN A 216 28.82 19.07 0.45
CA GLN A 216 27.39 19.16 0.73
C GLN A 216 26.53 19.02 -0.53
N VAL A 217 26.91 19.64 -1.65
CA VAL A 217 26.17 19.50 -2.92
C VAL A 217 26.39 18.10 -3.50
N ALA A 218 27.62 17.57 -3.40
CA ALA A 218 27.93 16.22 -3.84
C ALA A 218 27.14 15.13 -3.06
N LEU A 219 27.00 15.27 -1.74
CA LEU A 219 26.20 14.36 -0.91
C LEU A 219 24.71 14.39 -1.26
N LEU A 220 24.16 15.57 -1.58
CA LEU A 220 22.76 15.69 -2.01
C LEU A 220 22.53 15.02 -3.37
N VAL A 221 23.41 15.23 -4.34
CA VAL A 221 23.30 14.61 -5.67
C VAL A 221 23.54 13.10 -5.60
N ASP A 222 24.57 12.63 -4.89
CA ASP A 222 24.81 11.21 -4.61
C ASP A 222 23.60 10.53 -3.95
N GLY A 223 22.91 11.25 -3.07
CA GLY A 223 21.67 10.80 -2.43
C GLY A 223 20.49 10.67 -3.39
N VAL A 224 20.41 11.51 -4.44
CA VAL A 224 19.34 11.47 -5.45
C VAL A 224 19.63 10.44 -6.54
N THR A 225 20.85 10.36 -7.06
CA THR A 225 21.23 9.43 -8.14
C THR A 225 21.11 7.96 -7.75
N LYS A 226 21.42 7.63 -6.49
CA LYS A 226 21.26 6.27 -5.93
C LYS A 226 19.82 5.76 -5.90
N LEU A 227 18.83 6.58 -6.28
CA LEU A 227 17.41 6.24 -6.32
C LEU A 227 16.92 5.79 -7.70
N ASP A 228 17.62 6.14 -8.79
CA ASP A 228 17.14 5.88 -10.16
C ASP A 228 17.83 4.70 -10.85
N LYS A 229 19.07 4.35 -10.46
CA LYS A 229 19.88 3.31 -11.14
C LYS A 229 19.45 1.84 -10.87
N VAL A 230 18.30 1.59 -10.24
CA VAL A 230 17.85 0.23 -9.86
C VAL A 230 16.80 -0.32 -10.85
N LYS A 231 17.01 -1.55 -11.34
CA LYS A 231 16.21 -2.17 -12.42
C LYS A 231 14.91 -2.83 -11.93
N PHE A 232 14.04 -3.21 -12.86
CA PHE A 232 12.66 -3.64 -12.56
C PHE A 232 12.53 -5.01 -11.89
N GLY A 233 11.75 -5.05 -10.81
CA GLY A 233 11.29 -6.23 -10.07
C GLY A 233 10.67 -5.77 -8.74
N GLU A 234 9.79 -6.54 -8.10
CA GLU A 234 9.16 -6.11 -6.83
C GLU A 234 10.18 -6.01 -5.69
N ALA A 235 11.06 -7.00 -5.55
CA ALA A 235 12.21 -6.94 -4.64
C ALA A 235 13.20 -5.80 -4.96
N ALA A 236 13.29 -5.37 -6.22
CA ALA A 236 14.16 -4.28 -6.63
C ALA A 236 13.54 -2.89 -6.38
N GLN A 237 12.22 -2.74 -6.49
CA GLN A 237 11.51 -1.57 -5.97
C GLN A 237 11.74 -1.43 -4.45
N ALA A 238 11.76 -2.55 -3.73
CA ALA A 238 12.06 -2.56 -2.31
C ALA A 238 13.50 -2.12 -2.01
N GLU A 239 14.49 -2.61 -2.76
CA GLU A 239 15.87 -2.16 -2.65
C GLU A 239 16.01 -0.65 -2.95
N THR A 240 15.24 -0.14 -3.92
CA THR A 240 15.20 1.29 -4.27
C THR A 240 14.67 2.13 -3.11
N VAL A 241 13.54 1.73 -2.50
CA VAL A 241 12.95 2.45 -1.37
C VAL A 241 13.82 2.32 -0.11
N ARG A 242 14.48 1.17 0.11
CA ARG A 242 15.50 1.00 1.16
C ARG A 242 16.66 1.98 0.98
N LYS A 243 17.20 2.12 -0.25
CA LYS A 243 18.24 3.12 -0.58
C LYS A 243 17.74 4.56 -0.38
N MET A 244 16.48 4.85 -0.72
CA MET A 244 15.86 6.14 -0.50
C MET A 244 15.79 6.52 0.98
N VAL A 245 15.34 5.60 1.84
CA VAL A 245 15.33 5.79 3.29
C VAL A 245 16.74 6.02 3.84
N VAL A 246 17.75 5.27 3.37
CA VAL A 246 19.15 5.45 3.77
C VAL A 246 19.75 6.80 3.32
N ALA A 247 19.36 7.31 2.14
CA ALA A 247 19.78 8.63 1.68
C ALA A 247 19.09 9.76 2.48
N MET A 248 17.76 9.68 2.65
CA MET A 248 16.96 10.59 3.48
C MET A 248 17.49 10.70 4.92
N ALA A 249 17.89 9.58 5.49
CA ALA A 249 18.42 9.49 6.85
C ALA A 249 19.72 10.28 7.07
N LYS A 250 20.51 10.52 6.00
CA LYS A 250 21.69 11.38 6.04
C LYS A 250 21.33 12.85 5.85
N ASP A 251 20.44 13.13 4.90
CA ASP A 251 19.91 14.47 4.68
C ASP A 251 18.48 14.42 4.08
N PRO A 252 17.44 14.93 4.78
CA PRO A 252 16.07 14.87 4.28
C PRO A 252 15.84 15.73 3.03
N ARG A 253 16.75 16.67 2.72
CA ARG A 253 16.67 17.51 1.52
C ARG A 253 16.79 16.69 0.23
N VAL A 254 17.42 15.51 0.28
CA VAL A 254 17.45 14.54 -0.83
C VAL A 254 16.03 14.17 -1.31
N LEU A 255 15.11 13.85 -0.39
CA LEU A 255 13.73 13.54 -0.77
C LEU A 255 12.96 14.78 -1.21
N VAL A 256 13.27 15.97 -0.69
CA VAL A 256 12.68 17.22 -1.18
C VAL A 256 13.04 17.47 -2.66
N ILE A 257 14.30 17.24 -3.04
CA ILE A 257 14.73 17.26 -4.46
C ILE A 257 13.99 16.18 -5.26
N LYS A 258 13.94 14.93 -4.76
CA LYS A 258 13.31 13.83 -5.50
C LYS A 258 11.79 14.00 -5.66
N LEU A 259 11.11 14.64 -4.71
CA LEU A 259 9.70 15.01 -4.82
C LEU A 259 9.47 16.12 -5.84
N ALA A 260 10.38 17.11 -5.94
CA ALA A 260 10.31 18.16 -6.96
C ALA A 260 10.57 17.61 -8.37
N ASP A 261 11.55 16.71 -8.54
CA ASP A 261 11.72 15.89 -9.76
C ASP A 261 10.43 15.15 -10.10
N ARG A 262 9.93 14.33 -9.16
CA ARG A 262 8.75 13.49 -9.39
C ARG A 262 7.54 14.34 -9.77
N LEU A 263 7.35 15.51 -9.15
CA LEU A 263 6.29 16.45 -9.48
C LEU A 263 6.42 17.00 -10.90
N HIS A 264 7.60 17.48 -11.30
CA HIS A 264 7.83 17.94 -12.67
C HIS A 264 7.62 16.82 -13.69
N ASN A 265 8.12 15.61 -13.40
CA ASN A 265 7.91 14.45 -14.24
C ASN A 265 6.42 14.09 -14.37
N MET A 266 5.63 14.18 -13.28
CA MET A 266 4.17 13.98 -13.30
C MET A 266 3.43 15.09 -14.09
N ARG A 267 3.87 16.35 -14.02
CA ARG A 267 3.36 17.44 -14.86
C ARG A 267 3.62 17.22 -16.37
N THR A 268 4.69 16.50 -16.73
CA THR A 268 5.16 16.35 -18.13
C THR A 268 4.88 14.98 -18.77
N MET A 269 4.01 14.15 -18.16
CA MET A 269 3.74 12.75 -18.55
C MET A 269 3.18 12.53 -19.96
N ARG A 270 2.65 13.57 -20.62
CA ARG A 270 1.92 13.50 -21.91
C ARG A 270 2.74 12.81 -23.02
N TYR A 271 4.07 12.92 -22.99
CA TYR A 271 4.99 12.39 -24.00
C TYR A 271 5.44 10.93 -23.76
N LEU A 272 4.85 10.22 -22.79
CA LEU A 272 5.18 8.83 -22.48
C LEU A 272 4.10 7.85 -22.99
N LYS A 273 4.51 6.64 -23.40
CA LYS A 273 3.57 5.53 -23.69
C LYS A 273 2.71 5.21 -22.47
N ARG A 274 1.40 5.01 -22.67
CA ARG A 274 0.37 4.82 -21.63
C ARG A 274 0.78 3.90 -20.48
N ALA A 275 1.31 2.70 -20.76
CA ALA A 275 1.76 1.76 -19.72
C ALA A 275 2.84 2.34 -18.78
N LYS A 276 3.76 3.18 -19.29
CA LYS A 276 4.74 3.90 -18.45
C LYS A 276 4.14 5.10 -17.73
N GLN A 277 3.03 5.68 -18.23
CA GLN A 277 2.27 6.67 -17.49
C GLN A 277 1.62 6.04 -16.25
N GLU A 278 0.88 4.94 -16.44
CA GLU A 278 0.18 4.23 -15.37
C GLU A 278 1.15 3.65 -14.33
N GLN A 279 2.31 3.12 -14.76
CA GLN A 279 3.35 2.64 -13.85
C GLN A 279 3.86 3.77 -12.93
N LYS A 280 4.30 4.91 -13.49
CA LYS A 280 4.78 6.06 -12.71
C LYS A 280 3.67 6.72 -11.88
N ALA A 281 2.42 6.71 -12.34
CA ALA A 281 1.30 7.24 -11.57
C ALA A 281 0.95 6.36 -10.36
N ARG A 282 0.97 5.02 -10.52
CA ARG A 282 0.81 4.08 -9.40
C ARG A 282 1.93 4.22 -8.38
N GLU A 283 3.19 4.23 -8.83
CA GLU A 283 4.37 4.51 -8.02
C GLU A 283 4.26 5.85 -7.26
N THR A 284 3.74 6.88 -7.92
CA THR A 284 3.51 8.20 -7.30
C THR A 284 2.45 8.13 -6.19
N LEU A 285 1.34 7.42 -6.43
CA LEU A 285 0.22 7.34 -5.49
C LEU A 285 0.52 6.41 -4.30
N GLU A 286 1.25 5.32 -4.51
CA GLU A 286 1.56 4.32 -3.49
C GLU A 286 2.79 4.67 -2.63
N ILE A 287 3.74 5.47 -3.15
CA ILE A 287 5.02 5.77 -2.49
C ILE A 287 5.21 7.28 -2.27
N PHE A 288 5.25 8.08 -3.34
CA PHE A 288 5.67 9.48 -3.25
C PHE A 288 4.65 10.40 -2.55
N ALA A 289 3.35 10.21 -2.77
CA ALA A 289 2.32 11.00 -2.10
C ALA A 289 2.24 10.73 -0.57
N PRO A 290 2.28 9.47 -0.07
CA PRO A 290 2.43 9.19 1.36
C PRO A 290 3.71 9.76 1.98
N LEU A 291 4.84 9.72 1.27
CA LEU A 291 6.10 10.33 1.74
C LEU A 291 5.99 11.86 1.85
N ALA A 292 5.45 12.54 0.82
CA ALA A 292 5.17 13.98 0.87
C ALA A 292 4.23 14.34 2.03
N HIS A 293 3.25 13.49 2.33
CA HIS A 293 2.36 13.66 3.48
C HIS A 293 3.11 13.61 4.82
N ARG A 294 4.02 12.65 5.03
CA ARG A 294 4.82 12.54 6.26
C ARG A 294 5.84 13.68 6.42
N LEU A 295 6.41 14.20 5.34
CA LEU A 295 7.25 15.42 5.40
C LEU A 295 6.45 16.71 5.69
N GLY A 296 5.11 16.65 5.70
CA GLY A 296 4.23 17.83 5.85
C GLY A 296 4.05 18.66 4.57
N MET A 297 4.57 18.17 3.43
CA MET A 297 4.57 18.86 2.13
C MET A 297 3.23 18.70 1.39
N ASN A 298 2.16 19.20 2.00
CA ASN A 298 0.79 19.00 1.52
C ASN A 298 0.55 19.58 0.11
N THR A 299 1.19 20.68 -0.27
CA THR A 299 1.04 21.25 -1.62
C THR A 299 1.51 20.28 -2.70
N ILE A 300 2.70 19.68 -2.53
CA ILE A 300 3.22 18.65 -3.45
C ILE A 300 2.37 17.39 -3.38
N LYS A 301 1.98 16.96 -2.17
CA LYS A 301 1.13 15.77 -1.98
C LYS A 301 -0.12 15.85 -2.85
N TRP A 302 -0.92 16.91 -2.70
CA TRP A 302 -2.21 17.01 -3.37
C TRP A 302 -2.09 17.12 -4.89
N GLU A 303 -1.05 17.78 -5.40
CA GLU A 303 -0.81 17.85 -6.84
C GLU A 303 -0.33 16.50 -7.41
N LEU A 304 0.54 15.76 -6.70
CA LEU A 304 0.91 14.40 -7.06
C LEU A 304 -0.30 13.45 -7.04
N GLU A 305 -1.19 13.57 -6.04
CA GLU A 305 -2.43 12.80 -5.93
C GLU A 305 -3.39 13.08 -7.09
N ASP A 306 -3.72 14.35 -7.37
CA ASP A 306 -4.63 14.74 -8.45
C ASP A 306 -4.07 14.38 -9.84
N LEU A 307 -2.75 14.56 -10.08
CA LEU A 307 -2.10 14.16 -11.33
C LEU A 307 -2.05 12.63 -11.51
N ALA A 308 -1.75 11.87 -10.46
CA ALA A 308 -1.76 10.40 -10.51
C ALA A 308 -3.19 9.87 -10.72
N PHE A 309 -4.19 10.47 -10.07
CA PHE A 309 -5.60 10.11 -10.20
C PHE A 309 -6.12 10.35 -11.62
N ALA A 310 -5.84 11.52 -12.21
CA ALA A 310 -6.21 11.84 -13.60
C ALA A 310 -5.59 10.86 -14.62
N ILE A 311 -4.34 10.41 -14.39
CA ILE A 311 -3.71 9.39 -15.24
C ILE A 311 -4.35 8.02 -15.03
N LEU A 312 -4.53 7.55 -13.80
CA LEU A 312 -4.99 6.18 -13.50
C LEU A 312 -6.48 5.96 -13.83
N TYR A 313 -7.34 6.94 -13.53
CA TYR A 313 -8.80 6.81 -13.62
C TYR A 313 -9.46 7.98 -14.37
N PRO A 314 -9.09 8.25 -15.65
CA PRO A 314 -9.49 9.47 -16.35
C PRO A 314 -11.00 9.69 -16.38
N LYS A 315 -11.81 8.66 -16.66
CA LYS A 315 -13.28 8.77 -16.66
C LYS A 315 -13.85 9.26 -15.31
N MET A 316 -13.31 8.76 -14.19
CA MET A 316 -13.74 9.17 -12.84
C MET A 316 -13.25 10.58 -12.51
N TYR A 317 -12.07 10.97 -13.01
CA TYR A 317 -11.56 12.33 -12.87
C TYR A 317 -12.44 13.32 -13.63
N ASP A 318 -12.74 13.06 -14.91
CA ASP A 318 -13.57 13.91 -15.76
C ASP A 318 -15.01 14.06 -15.19
N GLU A 319 -15.59 12.97 -14.68
CA GLU A 319 -16.89 12.98 -14.00
C GLU A 319 -16.86 13.86 -12.74
N ILE A 320 -15.87 13.69 -11.86
CA ILE A 320 -15.76 14.49 -10.64
C ILE A 320 -15.49 15.96 -10.97
N VAL A 321 -14.63 16.27 -11.96
CA VAL A 321 -14.39 17.65 -12.43
C VAL A 321 -15.67 18.29 -12.95
N ARG A 322 -16.48 17.56 -13.73
CA ARG A 322 -17.77 18.03 -14.22
C ARG A 322 -18.76 18.31 -13.07
N LEU A 323 -18.93 17.36 -12.15
CA LEU A 323 -19.84 17.50 -11.00
C LEU A 323 -19.40 18.62 -10.04
N VAL A 324 -18.09 18.87 -9.92
CA VAL A 324 -17.51 20.03 -9.22
C VAL A 324 -17.90 21.34 -9.92
N ALA A 325 -17.74 21.41 -11.25
CA ALA A 325 -18.00 22.61 -12.05
C ALA A 325 -19.50 22.99 -12.06
N GLU A 326 -20.40 22.03 -12.28
CA GLU A 326 -21.86 22.25 -12.29
C GLU A 326 -22.39 22.86 -10.98
N ARG A 327 -21.68 22.66 -9.86
CA ARG A 327 -22.05 23.18 -8.53
C ARG A 327 -21.16 24.33 -8.03
N ALA A 328 -20.15 24.75 -8.79
CA ALA A 328 -19.21 25.79 -8.36
C ALA A 328 -19.87 27.17 -8.10
N PRO A 329 -20.76 27.71 -8.95
CA PRO A 329 -21.28 29.08 -8.75
C PRO A 329 -22.01 29.28 -7.42
N LYS A 330 -22.93 28.36 -7.08
CA LYS A 330 -23.70 28.40 -5.81
C LYS A 330 -22.82 28.16 -4.58
N ARG A 331 -21.75 27.37 -4.72
CA ARG A 331 -20.75 27.15 -3.67
C ARG A 331 -19.95 28.43 -3.41
N ASP A 332 -19.55 29.13 -4.48
CA ASP A 332 -18.66 30.29 -4.40
C ASP A 332 -19.40 31.55 -3.94
N GLU A 333 -20.67 31.69 -4.33
CA GLU A 333 -21.62 32.66 -3.76
C GLU A 333 -21.79 32.46 -2.23
N TYR A 334 -22.13 31.25 -1.79
CA TYR A 334 -22.27 30.92 -0.37
C TYR A 334 -20.95 31.11 0.40
N LEU A 335 -19.82 30.71 -0.20
CA LEU A 335 -18.49 30.88 0.37
C LEU A 335 -18.14 32.36 0.56
N ALA A 336 -18.54 33.25 -0.36
CA ALA A 336 -18.36 34.70 -0.21
C ALA A 336 -19.15 35.22 1.01
N VAL A 337 -20.45 34.91 1.11
CA VAL A 337 -21.31 35.32 2.24
C VAL A 337 -20.70 34.88 3.59
N VAL A 338 -20.34 33.61 3.73
CA VAL A 338 -19.75 33.07 4.97
C VAL A 338 -18.36 33.67 5.25
N THR A 339 -17.57 33.99 4.21
CA THR A 339 -16.28 34.68 4.36
C THR A 339 -16.45 36.10 4.88
N ASP A 340 -17.39 36.86 4.30
CA ASP A 340 -17.67 38.24 4.67
C ASP A 340 -18.25 38.36 6.10
N GLU A 341 -19.14 37.44 6.51
CA GLU A 341 -19.64 37.37 7.89
C GLU A 341 -18.51 37.13 8.90
N VAL A 342 -17.69 36.09 8.72
CA VAL A 342 -16.56 35.78 9.60
C VAL A 342 -15.55 36.95 9.62
N GLN A 343 -15.28 37.56 8.47
CA GLN A 343 -14.37 38.70 8.39
C GLN A 343 -14.98 39.97 9.01
N ALA A 344 -16.30 40.14 9.06
CA ALA A 344 -16.95 41.21 9.82
C ALA A 344 -16.82 40.98 11.34
N ASP A 345 -17.08 39.77 11.84
CA ASP A 345 -16.97 39.47 13.27
C ASP A 345 -15.54 39.63 13.79
N LEU A 346 -14.55 39.10 13.06
CA LEU A 346 -13.14 39.21 13.46
C LEU A 346 -12.67 40.68 13.48
N ARG A 347 -13.17 41.52 12.57
CA ARG A 347 -12.97 42.98 12.61
C ARG A 347 -13.63 43.62 13.83
N ALA A 348 -14.86 43.23 14.18
CA ALA A 348 -15.56 43.73 15.36
C ALA A 348 -14.84 43.34 16.67
N ALA A 349 -14.33 42.10 16.74
CA ALA A 349 -13.47 41.59 17.82
C ALA A 349 -12.05 42.20 17.82
N ARG A 350 -11.72 43.06 16.85
CA ARG A 350 -10.39 43.69 16.64
C ARG A 350 -9.25 42.69 16.36
N ILE A 351 -9.58 41.48 15.92
CA ILE A 351 -8.62 40.43 15.55
C ILE A 351 -8.15 40.67 14.11
N LYS A 352 -6.83 40.75 13.90
CA LYS A 352 -6.26 40.77 12.55
C LYS A 352 -6.26 39.34 11.99
N ALA A 353 -7.07 39.14 10.96
CA ALA A 353 -7.19 37.85 10.30
C ALA A 353 -7.35 37.99 8.78
N THR A 354 -6.85 37.00 8.03
CA THR A 354 -7.16 36.81 6.62
C THR A 354 -8.02 35.56 6.49
N VAL A 355 -9.27 35.72 6.06
CA VAL A 355 -10.20 34.63 5.80
C VAL A 355 -10.11 34.23 4.33
N THR A 356 -10.02 32.94 4.04
CA THR A 356 -9.88 32.40 2.68
C THR A 356 -10.70 31.12 2.52
N GLY A 357 -11.34 30.95 1.37
CA GLY A 357 -11.93 29.67 1.01
C GLY A 357 -10.88 28.61 0.74
N ARG A 358 -11.11 27.37 1.19
CA ARG A 358 -10.23 26.24 0.93
C ARG A 358 -10.83 25.33 -0.16
N PRO A 359 -10.25 25.25 -1.37
CA PRO A 359 -10.68 24.28 -2.37
C PRO A 359 -10.44 22.85 -1.89
N LYS A 360 -11.27 21.91 -2.38
CA LYS A 360 -11.12 20.47 -2.17
C LYS A 360 -10.45 19.85 -3.40
N HIS A 361 -9.42 19.04 -3.18
CA HIS A 361 -8.73 18.28 -4.23
C HIS A 361 -9.58 17.12 -4.75
N TYR A 362 -9.46 16.80 -6.03
CA TYR A 362 -10.33 15.85 -6.74
C TYR A 362 -10.16 14.43 -6.19
N TYR A 363 -8.92 13.99 -5.96
CA TYR A 363 -8.63 12.71 -5.34
C TYR A 363 -9.16 12.61 -3.90
N SER A 364 -9.16 13.72 -3.15
CA SER A 364 -9.77 13.79 -1.81
C SER A 364 -11.31 13.74 -1.83
N VAL A 365 -11.96 14.05 -2.96
CA VAL A 365 -13.40 13.82 -3.15
C VAL A 365 -13.65 12.36 -3.51
N TYR A 366 -12.91 11.82 -4.49
CA TYR A 366 -12.94 10.41 -4.90
C TYR A 366 -12.78 9.43 -3.73
N GLN A 367 -11.76 9.65 -2.88
CA GLN A 367 -11.53 8.81 -1.69
C GLN A 367 -12.69 8.90 -0.69
N LYS A 368 -13.33 10.07 -0.53
CA LYS A 368 -14.50 10.24 0.36
C LYS A 368 -15.75 9.56 -0.18
N MET A 369 -15.94 9.50 -1.50
CA MET A 369 -17.05 8.76 -2.13
C MET A 369 -16.89 7.25 -1.89
N ILE A 370 -15.75 6.67 -2.30
CA ILE A 370 -15.53 5.22 -2.26
C ILE A 370 -15.39 4.68 -0.83
N VAL A 371 -14.52 5.26 -0.01
CA VAL A 371 -14.17 4.68 1.31
C VAL A 371 -15.29 4.85 2.34
N ARG A 372 -16.28 5.71 2.08
CA ARG A 372 -17.38 6.01 3.03
C ARG A 372 -18.78 5.79 2.47
N GLY A 373 -18.92 5.35 1.21
CA GLY A 373 -20.21 5.11 0.56
C GLY A 373 -21.17 6.32 0.59
N ARG A 374 -20.63 7.55 0.60
CA ARG A 374 -21.42 8.78 0.76
C ARG A 374 -21.81 9.37 -0.59
N ASP A 375 -23.06 9.80 -0.68
CA ASP A 375 -23.57 10.51 -1.85
C ASP A 375 -22.80 11.80 -2.12
N PHE A 376 -22.63 12.10 -3.41
CA PHE A 376 -21.93 13.30 -3.87
C PHE A 376 -22.54 14.58 -3.29
N ALA A 377 -23.86 14.59 -3.04
CA ALA A 377 -24.56 15.72 -2.43
C ALA A 377 -24.02 16.08 -1.03
N GLU A 378 -23.88 15.11 -0.12
CA GLU A 378 -23.37 15.36 1.24
C GLU A 378 -21.91 15.83 1.26
N ILE A 379 -21.08 15.25 0.39
CA ILE A 379 -19.64 15.53 0.33
C ILE A 379 -19.40 16.98 -0.15
N TYR A 380 -20.28 17.50 -1.01
CA TYR A 380 -20.15 18.82 -1.59
C TYR A 380 -20.62 19.95 -0.68
N ASP A 381 -21.69 19.74 0.10
CA ASP A 381 -22.36 20.79 0.90
C ASP A 381 -21.51 21.30 2.09
N LEU A 382 -20.48 20.54 2.46
CA LEU A 382 -19.54 20.85 3.54
C LEU A 382 -18.50 21.90 3.10
N VAL A 383 -18.77 23.18 3.23
CA VAL A 383 -17.87 24.27 2.78
C VAL A 383 -16.67 24.42 3.72
N GLY A 384 -15.47 24.58 3.16
CA GLY A 384 -14.21 24.67 3.91
C GLY A 384 -13.62 26.08 3.91
N ILE A 385 -13.38 26.64 5.10
CA ILE A 385 -12.82 27.99 5.29
C ILE A 385 -11.53 27.91 6.10
N ARG A 386 -10.57 28.76 5.76
CA ARG A 386 -9.24 28.87 6.37
C ARG A 386 -9.06 30.28 6.90
N VAL A 387 -8.88 30.41 8.21
CA VAL A 387 -8.61 31.68 8.91
C VAL A 387 -7.13 31.71 9.29
N LEU A 388 -6.44 32.75 8.83
CA LEU A 388 -5.03 32.99 9.09
C LEU A 388 -4.86 34.19 10.02
N VAL A 389 -4.07 34.04 11.08
CA VAL A 389 -3.82 35.08 12.10
C VAL A 389 -2.34 35.22 12.41
N ASP A 390 -1.97 36.25 13.16
CA ASP A 390 -0.58 36.50 13.57
C ASP A 390 -0.16 35.58 14.74
N THR A 391 -0.90 35.54 15.86
CA THR A 391 -0.49 34.81 17.07
C THR A 391 -1.36 33.61 17.42
N VAL A 392 -0.84 32.71 18.26
CA VAL A 392 -1.59 31.56 18.78
C VAL A 392 -2.77 31.99 19.66
N ARG A 393 -2.65 33.11 20.39
CA ARG A 393 -3.76 33.70 21.15
C ARG A 393 -4.91 34.08 20.23
N ASP A 394 -4.61 34.63 19.07
CA ASP A 394 -5.61 35.03 18.08
C ASP A 394 -6.32 33.82 17.46
N CYS A 395 -5.68 32.64 17.40
CA CYS A 395 -6.33 31.41 16.96
C CYS A 395 -7.51 31.05 17.88
N TYR A 396 -7.29 31.06 19.20
CA TYR A 396 -8.33 30.75 20.19
C TYR A 396 -9.36 31.88 20.33
N ALA A 397 -8.95 33.14 20.19
CA ALA A 397 -9.88 34.27 20.14
C ALA A 397 -10.83 34.15 18.93
N ALA A 398 -10.29 33.88 17.74
CA ALA A 398 -11.09 33.66 16.52
C ALA A 398 -12.00 32.43 16.62
N LEU A 399 -11.57 31.35 17.29
CA LEU A 399 -12.42 30.20 17.58
C LEU A 399 -13.64 30.61 18.42
N GLY A 400 -13.40 31.37 19.51
CA GLY A 400 -14.47 31.89 20.37
C GLY A 400 -15.43 32.82 19.64
N THR A 401 -14.93 33.71 18.78
CA THR A 401 -15.76 34.56 17.92
C THR A 401 -16.67 33.75 16.99
N VAL A 402 -16.13 32.71 16.35
CA VAL A 402 -16.91 31.82 15.45
C VAL A 402 -17.97 31.02 16.22
N HIS A 403 -17.62 30.48 17.39
CA HIS A 403 -18.56 29.71 18.24
C HIS A 403 -19.64 30.60 18.88
N ALA A 404 -19.42 31.91 19.00
CA ALA A 404 -20.44 32.86 19.42
C ALA A 404 -21.45 33.20 18.32
N ARG A 405 -21.10 33.08 17.02
CA ARG A 405 -22.04 33.23 15.89
C ARG A 405 -22.77 31.93 15.57
N TRP A 406 -22.06 30.80 15.49
CA TRP A 406 -22.60 29.54 15.01
C TRP A 406 -22.35 28.39 15.98
N ASN A 407 -23.42 27.64 16.27
CA ASN A 407 -23.37 26.47 17.15
C ASN A 407 -22.36 25.42 16.61
N PRO A 408 -21.34 25.03 17.41
CA PRO A 408 -20.39 24.00 17.03
C PRO A 408 -21.02 22.60 17.10
N VAL A 409 -20.66 21.74 16.14
CA VAL A 409 -21.12 20.35 16.10
C VAL A 409 -20.30 19.52 17.11
N PRO A 410 -20.94 18.85 18.10
CA PRO A 410 -20.24 18.00 19.07
C PRO A 410 -19.35 16.94 18.42
N GLY A 411 -18.20 16.66 19.03
CA GLY A 411 -17.22 15.69 18.51
C GLY A 411 -16.46 16.12 17.24
N ARG A 412 -16.74 17.30 16.67
CA ARG A 412 -16.04 17.83 15.48
C ARG A 412 -15.06 18.98 15.74
N PHE A 413 -14.82 19.34 17.00
CA PHE A 413 -13.69 20.18 17.37
C PHE A 413 -12.42 19.33 17.54
N LYS A 414 -11.28 19.81 17.01
CA LYS A 414 -9.95 19.18 17.18
C LYS A 414 -8.88 20.25 17.29
N ASP A 415 -8.13 20.22 18.39
CA ASP A 415 -7.02 21.13 18.64
C ASP A 415 -5.68 20.50 18.22
N TYR A 416 -5.25 20.74 16.99
CA TYR A 416 -3.90 20.36 16.55
C TYR A 416 -2.84 21.41 16.87
N ILE A 417 -3.14 22.47 17.63
CA ILE A 417 -2.12 23.38 18.15
C ILE A 417 -1.52 22.78 19.43
N ALA A 418 -2.38 22.36 20.37
CA ALA A 418 -2.00 21.69 21.61
C ALA A 418 -1.51 20.26 21.36
N MET A 419 -2.14 19.51 20.44
CA MET A 419 -1.73 18.17 20.03
C MET A 419 -1.31 18.16 18.55
N PRO A 420 -0.09 18.64 18.22
CA PRO A 420 0.40 18.65 16.84
C PRO A 420 0.41 17.24 16.24
N LYS A 421 0.08 17.12 14.95
CA LYS A 421 0.19 15.84 14.25
C LYS A 421 1.65 15.47 14.00
N PHE A 422 1.88 14.18 13.76
CA PHE A 422 3.19 13.63 13.40
C PHE A 422 3.97 14.46 12.36
N ASN A 423 3.32 14.88 11.28
CA ASN A 423 3.93 15.70 10.22
C ASN A 423 4.03 17.21 10.57
N MET A 424 4.21 17.55 11.85
CA MET A 424 4.29 18.90 12.42
C MET A 424 3.10 19.82 12.08
N TYR A 425 1.96 19.25 11.66
CA TYR A 425 0.78 20.01 11.27
C TYR A 425 0.07 20.59 12.51
N GLN A 426 -0.12 21.91 12.52
CA GLN A 426 -0.83 22.64 13.56
C GLN A 426 -1.99 23.48 13.00
N SER A 427 -3.18 23.34 13.58
CA SER A 427 -4.39 24.14 13.30
C SER A 427 -5.53 23.74 14.25
N LEU A 428 -6.38 24.69 14.66
CA LEU A 428 -7.67 24.39 15.26
C LEU A 428 -8.66 24.04 14.14
N HIS A 429 -9.27 22.85 14.20
CA HIS A 429 -10.35 22.45 13.30
C HIS A 429 -11.67 22.45 14.06
N THR A 430 -12.71 23.01 13.45
CA THR A 430 -14.08 22.94 13.99
C THR A 430 -15.09 22.79 12.86
N THR A 431 -16.22 22.15 13.14
CA THR A 431 -17.40 22.20 12.26
C THR A 431 -18.51 22.93 13.00
N VAL A 432 -19.12 23.91 12.35
CA VAL A 432 -20.25 24.68 12.89
C VAL A 432 -21.44 24.62 11.93
N ILE A 433 -22.64 24.90 12.41
CA ILE A 433 -23.84 25.02 11.56
C ILE A 433 -23.96 26.49 11.11
N GLY A 434 -23.60 26.73 9.84
CA GLY A 434 -23.61 28.05 9.22
C GLY A 434 -24.98 28.49 8.68
N PRO A 435 -25.04 29.60 7.92
CA PRO A 435 -26.29 30.10 7.34
C PRO A 435 -26.94 29.05 6.44
N GLY A 436 -28.28 29.06 6.41
CA GLY A 436 -29.07 28.03 5.71
C GLY A 436 -29.00 26.62 6.32
N GLY A 437 -28.47 26.48 7.54
CA GLY A 437 -28.39 25.20 8.26
C GLY A 437 -27.28 24.26 7.79
N LYS A 438 -26.35 24.74 6.95
CA LYS A 438 -25.32 23.91 6.32
C LYS A 438 -24.06 23.80 7.18
N PRO A 439 -23.39 22.64 7.22
CA PRO A 439 -22.17 22.47 8.00
C PRO A 439 -20.98 23.16 7.32
N VAL A 440 -20.26 24.00 8.06
CA VAL A 440 -19.04 24.68 7.61
C VAL A 440 -17.84 24.14 8.39
N GLU A 441 -16.79 23.67 7.70
CA GLU A 441 -15.50 23.30 8.29
C GLU A 441 -14.59 24.54 8.34
N LEU A 442 -14.20 24.99 9.54
CA LEU A 442 -13.22 26.06 9.72
C LEU A 442 -11.87 25.50 10.18
N GLN A 443 -10.79 26.03 9.59
CA GLN A 443 -9.41 25.75 9.94
C GLN A 443 -8.70 27.04 10.34
N ILE A 444 -8.46 27.23 11.64
CA ILE A 444 -7.81 28.42 12.19
C ILE A 444 -6.34 28.08 12.51
N ARG A 445 -5.39 28.91 12.09
CA ARG A 445 -3.95 28.73 12.35
C ARG A 445 -3.16 30.02 12.09
N THR A 446 -1.96 30.15 12.65
CA THR A 446 -1.10 31.31 12.34
C THR A 446 -0.51 31.24 10.94
N PHE A 447 0.02 32.35 10.41
CA PHE A 447 0.79 32.35 9.16
C PHE A 447 2.00 31.39 9.21
N ASP A 448 2.67 31.22 10.36
CA ASP A 448 3.78 30.26 10.51
C ASP A 448 3.33 28.81 10.56
N MET A 449 2.21 28.53 11.23
CA MET A 449 1.55 27.23 11.17
C MET A 449 1.08 26.92 9.74
N HIS A 450 0.61 27.91 8.99
CA HIS A 450 0.27 27.76 7.59
C HIS A 450 1.49 27.41 6.73
N ARG A 451 2.61 28.15 6.84
CA ARG A 451 3.83 27.87 6.08
C ARG A 451 4.36 26.45 6.35
N ARG A 452 4.43 26.05 7.62
CA ARG A 452 4.82 24.69 8.03
C ARG A 452 3.84 23.61 7.56
N ALA A 453 2.54 23.90 7.48
CA ALA A 453 1.54 22.93 7.07
C ALA A 453 1.36 22.75 5.55
N GLU A 454 1.89 23.64 4.71
CA GLU A 454 1.88 23.48 3.24
C GLU A 454 3.22 22.95 2.72
N TYR A 455 4.33 23.49 3.22
CA TYR A 455 5.69 23.19 2.76
C TYR A 455 6.48 22.25 3.70
N GLY A 456 5.93 21.89 4.85
CA GLY A 456 6.54 20.92 5.76
C GLY A 456 7.92 21.34 6.26
N ILE A 457 8.86 20.39 6.21
CA ILE A 457 10.26 20.56 6.63
C ILE A 457 10.96 21.71 5.89
N ALA A 458 10.59 22.02 4.63
CA ALA A 458 11.18 23.13 3.87
C ALA A 458 10.98 24.48 4.58
N ALA A 459 9.81 24.72 5.17
CA ALA A 459 9.52 25.94 5.90
C ALA A 459 10.35 26.09 7.20
N HIS A 460 10.77 24.99 7.81
CA HIS A 460 11.58 25.03 9.03
C HIS A 460 13.00 25.55 8.75
N TRP A 461 13.58 25.18 7.61
CA TRP A 461 14.94 25.57 7.23
C TRP A 461 15.09 27.09 7.04
N LYS A 462 14.07 27.72 6.42
CA LYS A 462 14.01 29.18 6.23
C LYS A 462 14.01 29.96 7.54
N TYR A 463 13.35 29.44 8.59
CA TYR A 463 13.31 30.09 9.90
C TYR A 463 14.68 30.03 10.62
N LYS A 464 15.39 28.91 10.45
CA LYS A 464 16.69 28.67 11.09
C LYS A 464 17.80 29.59 10.58
N GLN A 465 17.82 29.92 9.29
CA GLN A 465 18.75 30.92 8.75
C GLN A 465 18.55 32.30 9.40
N GLN A 466 17.30 32.71 9.66
CA GLN A 466 17.01 33.98 10.34
C GLN A 466 17.47 33.96 11.81
N ALA A 467 17.34 32.83 12.50
CA ALA A 467 17.82 32.67 13.88
C ALA A 467 19.35 32.69 14.01
N VAL A 468 20.09 32.32 12.94
CA VAL A 468 21.57 32.39 12.90
C VAL A 468 22.07 33.76 12.44
N ALA A 469 21.33 34.46 11.56
CA ALA A 469 21.78 35.67 10.87
C ALA A 469 21.50 37.00 11.59
N GLY A 470 20.93 37.01 12.80
CA GLY A 470 20.80 38.25 13.57
C GLY A 470 19.95 38.15 14.84
N ALA A 471 20.40 38.80 15.91
CA ALA A 471 19.66 38.89 17.16
C ALA A 471 18.43 39.80 17.02
N SER A 472 17.23 39.25 17.20
CA SER A 472 16.02 40.03 17.47
C SER A 472 15.14 39.31 18.51
N LYS A 473 14.64 40.08 19.49
CA LYS A 473 13.90 39.56 20.65
C LYS A 473 12.41 39.35 20.32
N VAL A 474 12.07 38.29 19.59
CA VAL A 474 10.70 37.77 19.61
C VAL A 474 10.54 36.93 20.88
N ARG A 475 9.69 37.38 21.82
CA ARG A 475 9.31 36.58 22.99
C ARG A 475 8.39 35.44 22.54
N THR A 476 8.91 34.23 22.59
CA THR A 476 8.11 33.00 22.71
C THR A 476 8.28 32.50 24.13
N ASP A 477 7.22 32.57 24.94
CA ASP A 477 7.27 32.26 26.37
C ASP A 477 7.23 30.74 26.62
N VAL A 478 8.23 30.04 26.09
CA VAL A 478 8.48 28.60 26.24
C VAL A 478 9.89 28.41 26.81
N PRO A 479 10.10 27.61 27.88
CA PRO A 479 11.42 27.43 28.47
C PRO A 479 12.41 26.80 27.49
N LYS A 480 13.54 27.47 27.24
CA LYS A 480 14.66 26.87 26.50
C LYS A 480 15.41 25.88 27.39
N GLY A 481 15.25 24.59 27.11
CA GLY A 481 16.16 23.55 27.60
C GLY A 481 17.58 23.81 27.11
N THR A 482 18.58 23.68 27.99
CA THR A 482 19.98 23.99 27.69
C THR A 482 20.69 22.81 27.03
N GLY A 483 20.47 22.62 25.72
CA GLY A 483 21.11 21.56 24.93
C GLY A 483 21.60 22.03 23.55
N LYS A 484 22.81 22.61 23.48
CA LYS A 484 23.41 23.03 22.20
C LYS A 484 23.94 21.80 21.41
N GLY A 485 23.07 21.11 20.68
CA GLY A 485 23.49 20.08 19.71
C GLY A 485 22.35 19.26 19.10
N ASP A 486 21.48 18.69 19.94
CA ASP A 486 20.58 17.58 19.55
C ASP A 486 19.25 17.96 18.88
N GLU A 487 18.82 19.23 18.93
CA GLU A 487 17.51 19.64 18.39
C GLU A 487 17.32 19.28 16.90
N HIS A 488 18.40 19.20 16.12
CA HIS A 488 18.34 18.80 14.71
C HIS A 488 17.84 17.36 14.49
N VAL A 489 17.94 16.49 15.49
CA VAL A 489 17.86 15.03 15.32
C VAL A 489 16.72 14.39 16.12
N ASN A 490 16.21 15.08 17.15
CA ASN A 490 15.02 14.63 17.89
C ASN A 490 13.70 14.93 17.16
N ASP A 491 13.62 16.02 16.38
CA ASP A 491 12.46 16.40 15.56
C ASP A 491 12.07 15.36 14.48
N MET A 492 12.94 14.38 14.20
CA MET A 492 12.77 13.39 13.13
C MET A 492 12.84 11.94 13.65
N SER A 493 12.17 11.67 14.79
CA SER A 493 12.11 10.37 15.45
C SER A 493 11.75 9.20 14.51
N TRP A 494 10.74 9.35 13.65
CA TRP A 494 10.37 8.34 12.64
C TRP A 494 11.50 8.00 11.66
N LEU A 495 12.37 8.96 11.32
CA LEU A 495 13.43 8.76 10.35
C LEU A 495 14.54 7.88 10.93
N ARG A 496 14.81 8.03 12.24
CA ARG A 496 15.61 7.09 13.04
C ARG A 496 14.90 5.72 13.15
N GLN A 497 13.60 5.69 13.40
CA GLN A 497 12.82 4.46 13.48
C GLN A 497 12.86 3.63 12.19
N LEU A 498 12.78 4.27 11.02
CA LEU A 498 12.93 3.63 9.71
C LEU A 498 14.36 3.12 9.46
N LEU A 499 15.40 3.85 9.90
CA LEU A 499 16.79 3.34 9.89
C LEU A 499 16.94 2.09 10.75
N ASP A 500 16.37 2.08 11.95
CA ASP A 500 16.50 0.93 12.85
C ASP A 500 15.72 -0.27 12.33
N TRP A 501 14.56 -0.09 11.69
CA TRP A 501 13.89 -1.17 10.95
C TRP A 501 14.73 -1.71 9.79
N GLN A 502 15.51 -0.85 9.11
CA GLN A 502 16.44 -1.27 8.05
C GLN A 502 17.66 -2.06 8.58
N LYS A 503 17.97 -1.97 9.88
CA LYS A 503 18.91 -2.87 10.58
C LYS A 503 18.24 -4.15 11.08
N GLU A 504 16.96 -4.09 11.42
CA GLU A 504 16.20 -5.22 11.99
C GLU A 504 15.57 -6.16 10.94
N THR A 505 15.43 -5.74 9.68
CA THR A 505 14.76 -6.52 8.61
C THR A 505 15.70 -6.80 7.45
N GLU A 506 16.12 -8.05 7.28
CA GLU A 506 17.03 -8.45 6.20
C GLU A 506 16.34 -8.37 4.82
N ASP A 507 15.16 -8.95 4.66
CA ASP A 507 14.40 -8.97 3.40
C ASP A 507 13.88 -7.58 2.98
N PRO A 508 14.17 -7.12 1.75
CA PRO A 508 13.53 -5.93 1.18
C PRO A 508 12.01 -6.05 1.05
N GLY A 509 11.46 -7.23 0.71
CA GLY A 509 10.02 -7.42 0.48
C GLY A 509 9.17 -7.10 1.71
N GLU A 510 9.47 -7.75 2.83
CA GLU A 510 8.84 -7.51 4.13
C GLU A 510 9.05 -6.05 4.61
N PHE A 511 10.21 -5.45 4.34
CA PHE A 511 10.45 -4.03 4.61
C PHE A 511 9.47 -3.12 3.84
N LEU A 512 9.18 -3.42 2.57
CA LEU A 512 8.14 -2.68 1.82
C LEU A 512 6.74 -2.91 2.39
N GLU A 513 6.34 -4.13 2.71
CA GLU A 513 5.00 -4.37 3.26
C GLU A 513 4.80 -3.65 4.60
N SER A 514 5.81 -3.72 5.48
CA SER A 514 5.83 -2.98 6.75
C SER A 514 5.73 -1.47 6.52
N LEU A 515 6.55 -0.90 5.63
CA LEU A 515 6.53 0.51 5.28
C LEU A 515 5.20 0.94 4.64
N ARG A 516 4.60 0.12 3.77
CA ARG A 516 3.29 0.39 3.15
C ARG A 516 2.16 0.36 4.17
N PHE A 517 2.19 -0.56 5.13
CA PHE A 517 1.21 -0.62 6.22
C PHE A 517 1.30 0.63 7.11
N ASP A 518 2.51 1.02 7.49
CA ASP A 518 2.80 2.19 8.32
C ASP A 518 2.49 3.53 7.60
N LEU A 519 2.81 3.65 6.31
CA LEU A 519 2.50 4.84 5.49
C LEU A 519 1.00 5.02 5.18
N SER A 520 0.17 3.97 5.29
CA SER A 520 -1.22 3.98 4.81
C SER A 520 -2.29 4.03 5.91
N ARG A 521 -1.98 3.60 7.14
CA ARG A 521 -2.90 3.68 8.26
C ARG A 521 -2.82 5.03 8.98
N ASN A 522 -3.92 5.41 9.64
CA ASN A 522 -3.87 6.50 10.61
C ASN A 522 -3.13 6.02 11.87
N GLU A 523 -2.52 6.94 12.60
CA GLU A 523 -1.90 6.67 13.90
C GLU A 523 -2.90 6.97 15.04
N VAL A 524 -2.80 6.22 16.14
CA VAL A 524 -3.39 6.55 17.45
C VAL A 524 -2.28 6.94 18.41
N PHE A 525 -2.51 8.00 19.18
CA PHE A 525 -1.59 8.50 20.19
C PHE A 525 -2.04 8.05 21.57
N VAL A 526 -1.18 7.32 22.27
CA VAL A 526 -1.43 6.80 23.62
C VAL A 526 -0.36 7.29 24.60
N PHE A 527 -0.76 7.50 25.85
CA PHE A 527 0.12 8.01 26.90
C PHE A 527 0.70 6.86 27.74
N THR A 528 1.99 6.96 28.08
CA THR A 528 2.55 6.22 29.21
C THR A 528 2.01 6.79 30.53
N PRO A 529 2.00 6.04 31.64
CA PRO A 529 1.69 6.59 32.97
C PRO A 529 2.69 7.66 33.47
N LYS A 530 3.74 7.99 32.69
CA LYS A 530 4.64 9.12 32.94
C LYS A 530 4.29 10.37 32.13
N GLY A 531 3.33 10.28 31.21
CA GLY A 531 2.92 11.36 30.30
C GLY A 531 3.65 11.38 28.95
N ASP A 532 4.53 10.42 28.66
CA ASP A 532 5.17 10.31 27.35
C ASP A 532 4.14 9.86 26.30
N VAL A 533 4.17 10.45 25.10
CA VAL A 533 3.26 10.07 24.00
C VAL A 533 3.92 9.06 23.09
N ILE A 534 3.26 7.92 22.84
CA ILE A 534 3.67 6.90 21.89
C ILE A 534 2.64 6.82 20.76
N ALA A 535 3.11 6.88 19.51
CA ALA A 535 2.30 6.68 18.33
C ALA A 535 2.27 5.20 17.93
N LEU A 536 1.08 4.68 17.63
CA LEU A 536 0.83 3.31 17.18
C LEU A 536 -0.08 3.33 15.94
N PRO A 537 -0.10 2.28 15.09
CA PRO A 537 -1.09 2.18 14.03
C PRO A 537 -2.51 2.10 14.60
N ALA A 538 -3.51 2.68 13.93
CA ALA A 538 -4.90 2.56 14.34
C ALA A 538 -5.34 1.09 14.39
N GLU A 539 -6.21 0.78 15.37
CA GLU A 539 -6.60 -0.58 15.81
C GLU A 539 -5.51 -1.34 16.60
N ALA A 540 -4.39 -0.70 16.95
CA ALA A 540 -3.35 -1.29 17.81
C ALA A 540 -3.88 -1.70 19.19
N THR A 541 -3.20 -2.68 19.76
CA THR A 541 -3.53 -3.32 21.05
C THR A 541 -2.52 -2.97 22.15
N PRO A 542 -2.80 -3.24 23.44
CA PRO A 542 -1.82 -3.13 24.51
C PRO A 542 -0.53 -3.94 24.28
N VAL A 543 -0.59 -5.04 23.52
CA VAL A 543 0.59 -5.81 23.11
C VAL A 543 1.43 -5.01 22.10
N ASP A 544 0.80 -4.36 21.12
CA ASP A 544 1.48 -3.47 20.18
C ASP A 544 2.21 -2.32 20.91
N PHE A 545 1.57 -1.73 21.94
CA PHE A 545 2.18 -0.74 22.83
C PHE A 545 3.39 -1.30 23.58
N ALA A 546 3.30 -2.50 24.15
CA ALA A 546 4.40 -3.14 24.87
C ALA A 546 5.65 -3.34 24.00
N TYR A 547 5.49 -3.81 22.75
CA TYR A 547 6.59 -3.95 21.78
C TYR A 547 7.07 -2.61 21.16
N ALA A 548 6.28 -1.55 21.24
CA ALA A 548 6.72 -0.19 20.92
C ALA A 548 7.63 0.37 22.02
N VAL A 549 7.27 0.18 23.29
CA VAL A 549 8.09 0.57 24.46
C VAL A 549 9.42 -0.19 24.48
N HIS A 550 9.40 -1.53 24.55
CA HIS A 550 10.62 -2.33 24.48
C HIS A 550 10.33 -3.80 24.14
N THR A 551 11.20 -4.44 23.36
CA THR A 551 11.03 -5.84 22.95
C THR A 551 10.90 -6.81 24.14
N GLU A 552 11.66 -6.61 25.22
CA GLU A 552 11.52 -7.44 26.43
C GLU A 552 10.22 -7.18 27.21
N VAL A 553 9.70 -5.95 27.18
CA VAL A 553 8.41 -5.61 27.82
C VAL A 553 7.29 -6.30 27.05
N GLY A 554 7.34 -6.28 25.71
CA GLY A 554 6.51 -7.09 24.84
C GLY A 554 6.55 -8.59 25.18
N HIS A 555 7.73 -9.21 25.16
CA HIS A 555 7.87 -10.65 25.47
C HIS A 555 7.33 -11.04 26.85
N ARG A 556 7.50 -10.19 27.87
CA ARG A 556 7.11 -10.48 29.26
C ARG A 556 5.68 -10.01 29.63
N THR A 557 4.91 -9.46 28.70
CA THR A 557 3.56 -8.92 28.98
C THR A 557 2.58 -10.01 29.42
N ILE A 558 1.96 -9.85 30.59
CA ILE A 558 0.86 -10.72 31.07
C ILE A 558 -0.51 -10.07 30.79
N GLY A 559 -0.60 -8.75 30.95
CA GLY A 559 -1.87 -8.01 30.90
C GLY A 559 -1.64 -6.51 30.88
N ALA A 560 -2.71 -5.74 30.67
CA ALA A 560 -2.65 -4.29 30.57
C ALA A 560 -3.82 -3.60 31.28
N ARG A 561 -3.62 -2.33 31.61
CA ARG A 561 -4.61 -1.43 32.18
C ARG A 561 -4.70 -0.19 31.31
N VAL A 562 -5.91 0.18 30.89
CA VAL A 562 -6.20 1.38 30.10
C VAL A 562 -7.09 2.30 30.93
N ASN A 563 -6.70 3.57 31.08
CA ASN A 563 -7.42 4.59 31.84
C ASN A 563 -7.86 4.12 33.25
N GLY A 564 -6.96 3.42 33.96
CA GLY A 564 -7.23 2.87 35.29
C GLY A 564 -7.93 1.50 35.32
N ARG A 565 -8.47 0.99 34.20
CA ARG A 565 -9.24 -0.26 34.13
C ARG A 565 -8.46 -1.39 33.48
N LEU A 566 -8.51 -2.61 34.03
CA LEU A 566 -7.95 -3.81 33.40
C LEU A 566 -8.71 -4.11 32.09
N VAL A 567 -7.98 -4.41 31.02
CA VAL A 567 -8.54 -4.74 29.70
C VAL A 567 -7.92 -6.03 29.13
N PRO A 568 -8.64 -6.78 28.27
CA PRO A 568 -8.05 -7.88 27.52
C PRO A 568 -6.90 -7.42 26.61
N LEU A 569 -5.89 -8.25 26.41
CA LEU A 569 -4.76 -7.93 25.52
C LEU A 569 -5.17 -7.72 24.05
N GLU A 570 -6.37 -8.19 23.66
CA GLU A 570 -6.95 -8.06 22.32
C GLU A 570 -7.68 -6.73 22.10
N SER A 571 -7.92 -5.93 23.15
CA SER A 571 -8.68 -4.68 23.04
C SER A 571 -7.94 -3.63 22.19
N THR A 572 -8.66 -2.88 21.37
CA THR A 572 -8.11 -1.76 20.61
C THR A 572 -7.91 -0.53 21.49
N LEU A 573 -6.81 0.19 21.28
CA LEU A 573 -6.48 1.46 21.95
C LEU A 573 -7.02 2.66 21.17
N ASP A 574 -7.60 3.63 21.87
CA ASP A 574 -8.13 4.88 21.33
C ASP A 574 -7.17 6.07 21.53
N ASN A 575 -7.44 7.17 20.80
CA ASN A 575 -6.63 8.38 20.91
C ASN A 575 -6.81 9.06 22.27
N GLY A 576 -5.71 9.16 23.04
CA GLY A 576 -5.67 9.76 24.36
C GLY A 576 -5.70 8.77 25.52
N ASP A 577 -5.76 7.46 25.24
CA ASP A 577 -5.71 6.42 26.28
C ASP A 577 -4.37 6.41 27.01
N THR A 578 -4.41 6.29 28.34
CA THR A 578 -3.22 6.05 29.18
C THR A 578 -3.08 4.56 29.44
N VAL A 579 -1.95 3.97 29.04
CA VAL A 579 -1.73 2.52 28.98
C VAL A 579 -0.62 2.08 29.92
N GLU A 580 -0.94 1.23 30.89
CA GLU A 580 0.01 0.56 31.77
C GLU A 580 0.11 -0.93 31.41
N VAL A 581 1.33 -1.48 31.40
CA VAL A 581 1.61 -2.89 31.03
C VAL A 581 2.19 -3.63 32.22
N PHE A 582 1.66 -4.81 32.52
CA PHE A 582 2.17 -5.69 33.57
C PHE A 582 3.11 -6.74 32.99
N THR A 583 4.38 -6.69 33.38
CA THR A 583 5.42 -7.63 32.95
C THR A 583 5.72 -8.70 34.00
N SER A 584 5.82 -9.96 33.57
CA SER A 584 6.33 -11.05 34.40
C SER A 584 7.83 -10.93 34.68
N LYS A 585 8.30 -11.63 35.72
CA LYS A 585 9.71 -11.93 35.96
C LYS A 585 10.03 -13.44 35.84
N SER A 586 9.04 -14.29 35.59
CA SER A 586 9.24 -15.75 35.50
C SER A 586 10.10 -16.12 34.28
N PRO A 587 11.05 -17.08 34.39
CA PRO A 587 11.92 -17.46 33.28
C PRO A 587 11.18 -17.97 32.04
N GLY A 588 10.07 -18.68 32.22
CA GLY A 588 9.20 -19.18 31.14
C GLY A 588 8.07 -18.23 30.72
N ALA A 589 8.19 -16.93 30.95
CA ALA A 589 7.21 -15.95 30.49
C ALA A 589 7.55 -15.45 29.09
N GLY A 590 6.71 -15.82 28.11
CA GLY A 590 6.83 -15.42 26.70
C GLY A 590 5.46 -15.14 26.05
N PRO A 591 5.44 -14.63 24.81
CA PRO A 591 4.21 -14.38 24.05
C PRO A 591 3.48 -15.68 23.69
N SER A 592 2.13 -15.65 23.60
CA SER A 592 1.38 -16.78 23.05
C SER A 592 1.31 -16.74 21.52
N ARG A 593 1.01 -17.88 20.89
CA ARG A 593 0.87 -17.96 19.42
C ARG A 593 -0.35 -17.19 18.92
N ASP A 594 -1.37 -17.04 19.76
CA ASP A 594 -2.64 -16.37 19.47
C ASP A 594 -2.45 -14.85 19.28
N TRP A 595 -1.42 -14.27 19.89
CA TRP A 595 -1.05 -12.86 19.70
C TRP A 595 -0.82 -12.55 18.21
N LEU A 596 -0.29 -13.49 17.43
CA LEU A 596 -0.10 -13.32 15.97
C LEU A 596 -1.42 -13.14 15.19
N GLY A 597 -2.57 -13.47 15.78
CA GLY A 597 -3.90 -13.25 15.20
C GLY A 597 -4.47 -11.85 15.44
N PHE A 598 -4.25 -11.27 16.63
CA PHE A 598 -4.84 -9.98 17.00
C PHE A 598 -3.89 -8.78 16.86
N VAL A 599 -2.58 -8.95 17.08
CA VAL A 599 -1.53 -7.91 17.00
C VAL A 599 -1.53 -7.22 15.63
N LYS A 600 -1.59 -5.87 15.60
CA LYS A 600 -1.68 -5.11 14.35
C LYS A 600 -0.34 -4.60 13.83
N SER A 601 0.62 -4.33 14.70
CA SER A 601 1.91 -3.76 14.34
C SER A 601 2.80 -4.80 13.66
N PRO A 602 3.33 -4.54 12.44
CA PRO A 602 4.30 -5.41 11.80
C PRO A 602 5.52 -5.68 12.69
N ARG A 603 6.00 -4.66 13.43
CA ARG A 603 7.09 -4.77 14.40
C ARG A 603 6.79 -5.82 15.47
N ALA A 604 5.65 -5.71 16.15
CA ALA A 604 5.28 -6.64 17.22
C ALA A 604 5.12 -8.07 16.67
N ARG A 605 4.38 -8.23 15.56
CA ARG A 605 4.19 -9.51 14.89
C ARG A 605 5.52 -10.17 14.49
N ASN A 606 6.49 -9.39 14.03
CA ASN A 606 7.77 -9.89 13.59
C ASN A 606 8.73 -10.20 14.75
N LYS A 607 8.69 -9.44 15.85
CA LYS A 607 9.39 -9.81 17.10
C LYS A 607 8.84 -11.12 17.68
N ILE A 608 7.51 -11.28 17.72
CA ILE A 608 6.86 -12.53 18.19
C ILE A 608 7.26 -13.72 17.29
N ARG A 609 7.23 -13.56 15.96
CA ARG A 609 7.73 -14.59 15.03
C ARG A 609 9.18 -14.95 15.29
N ALA A 610 10.07 -13.96 15.38
CA ALA A 610 11.51 -14.19 15.63
C ALA A 610 11.76 -14.86 16.99
N TRP A 611 10.96 -14.55 18.01
CA TRP A 611 11.01 -15.22 19.31
C TRP A 611 10.67 -16.71 19.18
N PHE A 612 9.54 -17.06 18.56
CA PHE A 612 9.18 -18.46 18.29
C PHE A 612 10.19 -19.19 17.39
N THR A 613 10.77 -18.52 16.39
CA THR A 613 11.82 -19.10 15.54
C THR A 613 13.09 -19.39 16.33
N LYS A 614 13.46 -18.52 17.29
CA LYS A 614 14.60 -18.78 18.17
C LYS A 614 14.31 -19.91 19.16
N GLU A 615 13.19 -19.84 19.89
CA GLU A 615 12.77 -20.86 20.86
C GLU A 615 12.71 -22.25 20.20
N ARG A 616 12.06 -22.35 19.02
CA ARG A 616 12.03 -23.59 18.24
C ARG A 616 13.42 -24.05 17.78
N ARG A 617 14.34 -23.14 17.42
CA ARG A 617 15.70 -23.52 17.03
C ARG A 617 16.48 -24.06 18.22
N ASP A 618 16.38 -23.42 19.39
CA ASP A 618 17.03 -23.85 20.61
C ASP A 618 16.46 -25.22 21.08
N GLU A 619 15.13 -25.41 21.01
CA GLU A 619 14.47 -26.70 21.28
C GLU A 619 14.89 -27.79 20.27
N ALA A 620 14.91 -27.48 18.97
CA ALA A 620 15.33 -28.41 17.92
C ALA A 620 16.83 -28.78 18.04
N ILE A 621 17.68 -27.89 18.54
CA ILE A 621 19.08 -28.20 18.86
C ILE A 621 19.15 -29.24 19.98
N GLU A 622 18.39 -29.09 21.07
CA GLU A 622 18.37 -30.11 22.14
C GLU A 622 17.75 -31.43 21.66
N GLN A 623 16.60 -31.40 20.98
CA GLN A 623 15.99 -32.61 20.41
C GLN A 623 16.93 -33.31 19.40
N GLY A 624 17.70 -32.55 18.61
CA GLY A 624 18.68 -33.04 17.64
C GLY A 624 19.93 -33.65 18.29
N LYS A 625 20.49 -33.01 19.33
CA LYS A 625 21.55 -33.59 20.17
C LYS A 625 21.10 -34.92 20.76
N ASP A 626 19.89 -34.94 21.32
CA ASP A 626 19.34 -36.11 21.99
C ASP A 626 19.01 -37.24 20.98
N ALA A 627 18.61 -36.89 19.75
CA ALA A 627 18.45 -37.83 18.64
C ALA A 627 19.79 -38.46 18.21
N ILE A 628 20.86 -37.67 18.04
CA ILE A 628 22.22 -38.19 17.76
C ILE A 628 22.71 -39.06 18.93
N ALA A 629 22.58 -38.58 20.18
CA ALA A 629 23.04 -39.31 21.35
C ALA A 629 22.31 -40.65 21.56
N ARG A 630 21.05 -40.79 21.08
CA ARG A 630 20.32 -42.06 21.02
C ARG A 630 20.76 -42.93 19.84
N ALA A 631 21.01 -42.34 18.67
CA ALA A 631 21.49 -43.07 17.49
C ALA A 631 22.90 -43.67 17.69
N MET A 632 23.85 -42.91 18.23
CA MET A 632 25.20 -43.37 18.55
C MET A 632 25.19 -44.53 19.57
N ARG A 633 24.40 -44.39 20.65
CA ARG A 633 24.20 -45.47 21.64
C ARG A 633 23.68 -46.76 21.01
N LYS A 634 22.83 -46.68 19.98
CA LYS A 634 22.27 -47.86 19.29
C LYS A 634 23.28 -48.59 18.38
N GLN A 635 24.42 -47.97 18.07
CA GLN A 635 25.49 -48.58 17.26
C GLN A 635 26.74 -48.97 18.08
N ASN A 636 26.64 -49.05 19.41
CA ASN A 636 27.74 -49.43 20.32
C ASN A 636 29.04 -48.57 20.21
N LEU A 637 28.97 -47.39 19.58
CA LEU A 637 30.14 -46.55 19.34
C LEU A 637 30.69 -45.96 20.66
N PRO A 638 32.02 -45.92 20.86
CA PRO A 638 32.63 -45.34 22.06
C PRO A 638 32.37 -43.83 22.19
N ILE A 639 31.36 -43.46 22.98
CA ILE A 639 30.86 -42.09 23.16
C ILE A 639 32.00 -41.09 23.45
N GLN A 640 32.99 -41.49 24.26
CA GLN A 640 34.12 -40.63 24.63
C GLN A 640 35.15 -40.35 23.52
N ARG A 641 35.14 -41.10 22.41
CA ARG A 641 36.19 -41.00 21.37
C ARG A 641 35.75 -40.29 20.09
N ILE A 642 34.44 -40.07 19.92
CA ILE A 642 33.83 -39.46 18.73
C ILE A 642 33.22 -38.08 19.04
N LEU A 643 33.03 -37.73 20.32
CA LEU A 643 32.51 -36.42 20.75
C LEU A 643 33.57 -35.29 20.72
N THR A 644 34.70 -35.51 20.06
CA THR A 644 35.62 -34.44 19.65
C THR A 644 34.96 -33.59 18.56
N GLY A 645 34.67 -32.33 18.90
CA GLY A 645 33.84 -31.42 18.09
C GLY A 645 34.31 -31.28 16.64
N ASP A 646 35.62 -31.35 16.40
CA ASP A 646 36.25 -31.21 15.09
C ASP A 646 35.69 -32.19 14.03
N SER A 647 35.34 -33.40 14.43
CA SER A 647 34.74 -34.42 13.54
C SER A 647 33.33 -34.01 13.07
N LEU A 648 32.51 -33.51 14.00
CA LEU A 648 31.16 -33.01 13.74
C LEU A 648 31.16 -31.66 13.03
N VAL A 649 32.16 -30.81 13.26
CA VAL A 649 32.39 -29.56 12.47
C VAL A 649 32.74 -29.90 11.03
N THR A 650 33.64 -30.86 10.81
CA THR A 650 34.03 -31.30 9.46
C THR A 650 32.83 -31.85 8.70
N LEU A 651 32.06 -32.76 9.32
CA LEU A 651 30.84 -33.32 8.73
C LEU A 651 29.75 -32.26 8.47
N ALA A 652 29.60 -31.26 9.36
CA ALA A 652 28.68 -30.15 9.15
C ALA A 652 29.07 -29.32 7.90
N HIS A 653 30.36 -29.03 7.71
CA HIS A 653 30.85 -28.31 6.53
C HIS A 653 30.74 -29.11 5.23
N GLU A 654 31.07 -30.41 5.24
CA GLU A 654 30.83 -31.30 4.08
C GLU A 654 29.36 -31.29 3.65
N MET A 655 28.46 -31.30 4.64
CA MET A 655 27.01 -31.28 4.45
C MET A 655 26.44 -29.87 4.23
N ARG A 656 27.32 -28.86 4.07
CA ARG A 656 27.01 -27.44 3.79
C ARG A 656 26.19 -26.72 4.87
N TYR A 657 26.23 -27.20 6.11
CA TYR A 657 25.75 -26.45 7.27
C TYR A 657 26.82 -25.46 7.75
N ALA A 658 26.37 -24.32 8.26
CA ALA A 658 27.27 -23.25 8.71
C ALA A 658 27.98 -23.55 10.04
N ASP A 659 27.31 -24.28 10.94
CA ASP A 659 27.80 -24.63 12.26
C ASP A 659 27.17 -25.92 12.79
N ILE A 660 27.74 -26.49 13.86
CA ILE A 660 27.20 -27.72 14.48
C ILE A 660 25.77 -27.51 14.98
N SER A 661 25.42 -26.29 15.43
CA SER A 661 24.07 -25.98 15.92
C SER A 661 23.04 -25.98 14.79
N ALA A 662 23.38 -25.56 13.56
CA ALA A 662 22.52 -25.76 12.39
C ALA A 662 22.36 -27.24 12.03
N LEU A 663 23.40 -28.07 12.17
CA LEU A 663 23.30 -29.52 11.98
C LEU A 663 22.36 -30.17 13.02
N TYR A 664 22.49 -29.82 14.31
CA TYR A 664 21.57 -30.28 15.36
C TYR A 664 20.13 -29.80 15.10
N ALA A 665 19.93 -28.53 14.77
CA ALA A 665 18.61 -27.98 14.45
C ALA A 665 17.94 -28.72 13.28
N ALA A 666 18.67 -28.97 12.19
CA ALA A 666 18.17 -29.70 11.02
C ALA A 666 17.74 -31.15 11.34
N ILE A 667 18.32 -31.76 12.38
CA ILE A 667 17.94 -33.10 12.85
C ILE A 667 16.71 -33.03 13.75
N GLY A 668 16.64 -32.05 14.66
CA GLY A 668 15.45 -31.82 15.51
C GLY A 668 14.20 -31.41 14.71
N GLU A 669 14.38 -30.61 13.66
CA GLU A 669 13.30 -30.24 12.73
C GLU A 669 12.93 -31.36 11.74
N GLY A 670 13.64 -32.50 11.75
CA GLY A 670 13.35 -33.66 10.90
C GLY A 670 13.77 -33.50 9.43
N HIS A 671 14.54 -32.46 9.09
CA HIS A 671 15.15 -32.32 7.76
C HIS A 671 16.21 -33.40 7.48
N MET A 672 16.86 -33.94 8.53
CA MET A 672 17.83 -35.02 8.44
C MET A 672 17.61 -36.08 9.52
N SER A 673 17.84 -37.36 9.20
CA SER A 673 17.76 -38.43 10.19
C SER A 673 19.10 -38.58 10.94
N ALA A 674 19.03 -38.67 12.27
CA ALA A 674 20.21 -38.84 13.12
C ALA A 674 21.04 -40.09 12.73
N GLN A 675 20.39 -41.18 12.32
CA GLN A 675 21.08 -42.38 11.84
C GLN A 675 21.93 -42.13 10.59
N SER A 676 21.46 -41.34 9.62
CA SER A 676 22.25 -41.05 8.41
C SER A 676 23.50 -40.21 8.73
N VAL A 677 23.40 -39.30 9.70
CA VAL A 677 24.53 -38.49 10.18
C VAL A 677 25.55 -39.36 10.91
N VAL A 678 25.11 -40.25 11.81
CA VAL A 678 26.03 -41.19 12.50
C VAL A 678 26.67 -42.17 11.50
N GLN A 679 25.93 -42.71 10.54
CA GLN A 679 26.48 -43.62 9.53
C GLN A 679 27.57 -42.96 8.68
N LYS A 680 27.37 -41.69 8.27
CA LYS A 680 28.41 -40.92 7.59
C LYS A 680 29.62 -40.63 8.49
N LEU A 681 29.39 -40.32 9.76
CA LEU A 681 30.47 -40.06 10.73
C LEU A 681 31.35 -41.31 10.90
N VAL A 682 30.75 -42.50 11.02
CA VAL A 682 31.48 -43.79 11.00
C VAL A 682 32.28 -43.96 9.70
N GLN A 683 31.64 -43.73 8.55
CA GLN A 683 32.31 -43.84 7.25
C GLN A 683 33.50 -42.86 7.08
N SER A 684 33.42 -41.66 7.67
CA SER A 684 34.51 -40.67 7.65
C SER A 684 35.67 -40.95 8.60
N LEU A 685 35.46 -41.75 9.66
CA LEU A 685 36.46 -42.03 10.70
C LEU A 685 37.32 -43.28 10.41
N GLY A 686 37.14 -43.89 9.23
CA GLY A 686 37.78 -45.14 8.82
C GLY A 686 36.79 -46.30 8.89
N GLY A 687 36.41 -46.84 7.73
CA GLY A 687 35.50 -47.98 7.64
C GLY A 687 36.17 -49.30 8.07
N GLU A 688 35.41 -50.15 8.76
CA GLU A 688 35.85 -51.50 9.15
C GLU A 688 35.59 -52.52 8.03
N ASP A 689 36.44 -52.52 7.00
CA ASP A 689 36.46 -53.59 5.97
C ASP A 689 37.07 -54.89 6.54
N ALA A 690 36.30 -55.60 7.38
CA ALA A 690 36.72 -56.90 7.94
C ALA A 690 35.58 -57.85 8.39
N ALA A 691 34.41 -57.84 7.74
CA ALA A 691 33.41 -58.91 7.88
C ALA A 691 32.58 -59.07 6.58
N ASN A 692 32.70 -60.21 5.92
CA ASN A 692 31.91 -60.57 4.74
C ASN A 692 30.72 -61.47 5.16
N GLU A 693 29.59 -61.39 4.43
CA GLU A 693 28.41 -62.29 4.49
C GLU A 693 27.81 -62.48 5.91
N ASP A 694 26.57 -62.03 6.18
CA ASP A 694 25.34 -62.72 5.77
C ASP A 694 24.07 -61.86 6.02
N LEU A 695 22.88 -62.48 5.89
CA LEU A 695 21.51 -62.09 6.31
C LEU A 695 20.50 -61.89 5.18
N ALA A 696 20.06 -63.01 4.61
CA ALA A 696 18.64 -63.20 4.31
C ALA A 696 17.83 -63.48 5.60
N GLU A 697 16.50 -63.31 5.52
CA GLU A 697 15.48 -63.65 6.54
C GLU A 697 15.59 -63.03 7.96
N THR A 698 14.59 -62.20 8.33
CA THR A 698 13.59 -62.50 9.40
C THR A 698 12.69 -61.28 9.66
N ALA A 699 11.40 -61.49 9.94
CA ALA A 699 10.38 -60.47 10.28
C ALA A 699 9.30 -61.06 11.23
N PRO A 700 8.32 -60.30 11.79
CA PRO A 700 8.14 -58.84 11.83
C PRO A 700 8.51 -58.26 13.22
N PRO A 701 7.66 -58.04 14.28
CA PRO A 701 6.20 -57.95 14.48
C PRO A 701 5.70 -56.57 15.01
N MET A 702 4.46 -56.50 15.52
CA MET A 702 3.87 -55.45 16.40
C MET A 702 3.50 -54.07 15.74
N PRO A 703 2.49 -53.33 16.25
CA PRO A 703 1.07 -53.71 16.27
C PRO A 703 0.12 -52.57 15.74
N ALA A 704 -1.20 -52.75 15.91
CA ALA A 704 -2.26 -51.80 15.51
C ALA A 704 -2.20 -50.45 16.27
N ALA A 705 -2.90 -49.36 15.89
CA ALA A 705 -4.13 -49.19 15.09
C ALA A 705 -4.13 -47.82 14.34
N THR A 706 -5.07 -47.42 13.47
CA THR A 706 -6.54 -47.56 13.48
C THR A 706 -7.17 -47.61 12.07
N ARG A 707 -8.44 -48.05 12.00
CA ARG A 707 -9.22 -48.14 10.76
C ARG A 707 -9.79 -46.79 10.32
N ARG A 708 -9.71 -46.48 9.02
CA ARG A 708 -10.82 -45.85 8.28
C ARG A 708 -10.95 -46.48 6.89
N ALA A 709 -12.03 -47.22 6.68
CA ALA A 709 -12.27 -47.94 5.42
C ALA A 709 -12.93 -47.02 4.38
N LYS A 710 -12.46 -47.12 3.13
CA LYS A 710 -13.30 -46.95 1.95
C LYS A 710 -13.04 -48.11 1.01
N ARG A 711 -14.09 -48.88 0.70
CA ARG A 711 -14.09 -49.87 -0.38
C ARG A 711 -13.62 -49.20 -1.67
N ARG A 712 -12.71 -49.83 -2.41
CA ARG A 712 -12.64 -49.66 -3.87
C ARG A 712 -13.34 -50.88 -4.46
N ALA A 713 -14.33 -50.64 -5.31
CA ALA A 713 -14.84 -51.70 -6.18
C ALA A 713 -13.81 -51.96 -7.28
N ASN A 714 -13.78 -53.18 -7.84
CA ASN A 714 -13.26 -53.36 -9.18
C ASN A 714 -14.08 -52.45 -10.10
N SER A 715 -13.40 -51.50 -10.72
CA SER A 715 -13.94 -50.64 -11.77
C SER A 715 -13.26 -51.08 -13.05
N ASP A 716 -14.05 -51.67 -13.95
CA ASP A 716 -13.59 -52.05 -15.28
C ASP A 716 -13.18 -50.76 -16.04
N PRO A 717 -11.89 -50.63 -16.44
CA PRO A 717 -11.40 -49.45 -17.14
C PRO A 717 -11.97 -49.31 -18.56
N GLY A 718 -12.68 -50.31 -19.09
CA GLY A 718 -13.35 -50.26 -20.39
C GLY A 718 -12.38 -50.24 -21.58
N VAL A 719 -11.20 -50.83 -21.41
CA VAL A 719 -10.12 -50.87 -22.41
C VAL A 719 -9.50 -52.26 -22.43
N VAL A 720 -9.43 -52.86 -23.62
CA VAL A 720 -8.83 -54.19 -23.86
C VAL A 720 -7.51 -54.03 -24.64
N VAL A 721 -6.54 -54.88 -24.33
CA VAL A 721 -5.23 -54.94 -25.00
C VAL A 721 -5.33 -55.90 -26.19
N LYS A 722 -4.80 -55.55 -27.36
CA LYS A 722 -4.88 -56.45 -28.52
C LYS A 722 -4.14 -57.77 -28.28
N GLY A 723 -4.90 -58.86 -28.25
CA GLY A 723 -4.40 -60.23 -28.21
C GLY A 723 -4.09 -60.79 -26.81
N VAL A 724 -4.38 -60.08 -25.72
CA VAL A 724 -4.17 -60.58 -24.35
C VAL A 724 -5.29 -60.14 -23.42
N ASP A 725 -6.04 -61.10 -22.88
CA ASP A 725 -7.04 -60.89 -21.82
C ASP A 725 -6.38 -60.78 -20.42
N ASP A 726 -7.08 -60.15 -19.48
CA ASP A 726 -6.71 -59.99 -18.05
C ASP A 726 -5.37 -59.28 -17.76
N VAL A 727 -4.96 -58.34 -18.62
CA VAL A 727 -3.86 -57.40 -18.32
C VAL A 727 -4.33 -56.26 -17.42
N TRP A 728 -3.56 -55.87 -16.40
CA TRP A 728 -3.91 -54.73 -15.55
C TRP A 728 -3.79 -53.39 -16.31
N VAL A 729 -4.92 -52.84 -16.75
CA VAL A 729 -5.01 -51.56 -17.48
C VAL A 729 -5.33 -50.38 -16.55
N LYS A 730 -4.75 -49.20 -16.82
CA LYS A 730 -4.94 -47.98 -16.02
C LYS A 730 -4.95 -46.72 -16.90
N LEU A 731 -6.02 -45.93 -16.83
CA LEU A 731 -6.12 -44.65 -17.57
C LEU A 731 -5.15 -43.59 -17.02
N ALA A 732 -4.44 -42.88 -17.90
CA ALA A 732 -3.42 -41.91 -17.52
C ALA A 732 -4.01 -40.56 -17.08
N ARG A 733 -3.69 -40.14 -15.85
CA ARG A 733 -4.14 -38.85 -15.26
C ARG A 733 -3.60 -37.59 -15.96
N CYS A 734 -2.59 -37.72 -16.82
CA CYS A 734 -2.03 -36.56 -17.52
C CYS A 734 -2.94 -36.06 -18.66
N CYS A 735 -3.56 -36.97 -19.42
CA CYS A 735 -4.43 -36.63 -20.55
C CYS A 735 -5.91 -36.97 -20.34
N THR A 736 -6.27 -37.77 -19.33
CA THR A 736 -7.66 -38.13 -18.98
C THR A 736 -8.48 -38.60 -20.19
N PRO A 737 -8.07 -39.69 -20.87
CA PRO A 737 -8.73 -40.17 -22.08
C PRO A 737 -10.14 -40.69 -21.78
N VAL A 738 -11.07 -40.51 -22.73
CA VAL A 738 -12.46 -41.01 -22.67
C VAL A 738 -12.81 -41.77 -23.96
N PRO A 739 -13.80 -42.68 -23.96
CA PRO A 739 -14.15 -43.43 -25.16
C PRO A 739 -14.50 -42.51 -26.34
N GLY A 740 -13.85 -42.75 -27.48
CA GLY A 740 -13.87 -41.87 -28.66
C GLY A 740 -12.59 -41.04 -28.85
N ASP A 741 -11.76 -40.87 -27.82
CA ASP A 741 -10.38 -40.41 -27.99
C ASP A 741 -9.51 -41.54 -28.62
N PRO A 742 -8.59 -41.25 -29.57
CA PRO A 742 -7.59 -42.22 -30.03
C PRO A 742 -6.54 -42.49 -28.93
N ILE A 743 -6.38 -43.75 -28.53
CA ILE A 743 -5.56 -44.17 -27.38
C ILE A 743 -4.42 -45.12 -27.77
N ILE A 744 -3.38 -45.15 -26.94
CA ILE A 744 -2.27 -46.12 -26.96
C ILE A 744 -1.95 -46.59 -25.54
N GLY A 745 -1.45 -47.82 -25.40
CA GLY A 745 -0.98 -48.40 -24.16
C GLY A 745 0.54 -48.27 -24.03
N PHE A 746 1.02 -48.05 -22.81
CA PHE A 746 2.43 -48.07 -22.47
C PHE A 746 2.70 -48.97 -21.25
N VAL A 747 3.56 -49.97 -21.39
CA VAL A 747 3.90 -50.91 -20.31
C VAL A 747 4.75 -50.23 -19.25
N THR A 748 4.22 -50.11 -18.03
CA THR A 748 4.96 -49.56 -16.89
C THR A 748 5.80 -50.64 -16.19
N ARG A 749 6.88 -50.25 -15.49
CA ARG A 749 7.80 -51.16 -14.76
C ARG A 749 7.16 -51.92 -13.56
N GLY A 750 5.84 -51.84 -13.38
CA GLY A 750 5.11 -52.44 -12.27
C GLY A 750 3.90 -53.24 -12.75
N ASN A 751 4.10 -54.10 -13.75
CA ASN A 751 3.11 -55.05 -14.30
C ASN A 751 1.73 -54.46 -14.62
N GLY A 752 1.70 -53.29 -15.26
CA GLY A 752 0.43 -52.67 -15.71
C GLY A 752 0.60 -51.70 -16.88
N VAL A 753 -0.41 -51.65 -17.74
CA VAL A 753 -0.46 -50.80 -18.94
C VAL A 753 -1.09 -49.45 -18.59
N SER A 754 -0.36 -48.37 -18.85
CA SER A 754 -0.85 -46.99 -18.76
C SER A 754 -1.45 -46.57 -20.09
N VAL A 755 -2.73 -46.20 -20.13
CA VAL A 755 -3.43 -45.78 -21.36
C VAL A 755 -3.34 -44.27 -21.52
N HIS A 756 -2.70 -43.83 -22.60
CA HIS A 756 -2.53 -42.43 -22.98
C HIS A 756 -3.32 -42.12 -24.25
N ARG A 757 -3.65 -40.84 -24.47
CA ARG A 757 -4.14 -40.35 -25.77
C ARG A 757 -2.96 -40.12 -26.72
N THR A 758 -3.14 -40.39 -28.01
CA THR A 758 -2.06 -40.30 -29.03
C THR A 758 -1.37 -38.92 -29.12
N ASP A 759 -2.07 -37.84 -28.78
CA ASP A 759 -1.58 -36.45 -28.82
C ASP A 759 -1.03 -35.94 -27.47
N CYS A 760 -0.91 -36.81 -26.47
CA CYS A 760 -0.47 -36.42 -25.14
C CYS A 760 1.02 -36.07 -25.14
N VAL A 761 1.40 -34.91 -24.60
CA VAL A 761 2.78 -34.39 -24.53
C VAL A 761 3.79 -35.39 -23.91
N ASN A 762 3.33 -36.30 -23.04
CA ASN A 762 4.20 -37.32 -22.45
C ASN A 762 4.55 -38.45 -23.45
N VAL A 763 3.72 -38.69 -24.47
CA VAL A 763 3.93 -39.76 -25.47
C VAL A 763 5.22 -39.54 -26.25
N ASP A 764 5.53 -38.30 -26.67
CA ASP A 764 6.80 -37.96 -27.35
C ASP A 764 8.07 -38.42 -26.59
N SER A 765 7.97 -38.58 -25.27
CA SER A 765 9.06 -39.12 -24.43
C SER A 765 9.01 -40.64 -24.27
N LEU A 766 7.84 -41.25 -24.38
CA LEU A 766 7.60 -42.70 -24.31
C LEU A 766 7.85 -43.39 -25.67
N THR A 767 7.67 -42.70 -26.79
CA THR A 767 8.01 -43.15 -28.16
C THR A 767 9.50 -43.45 -28.38
N LYS A 768 10.35 -43.11 -27.40
CA LYS A 768 11.77 -43.49 -27.35
C LYS A 768 12.02 -44.94 -26.90
N GLU A 769 11.02 -45.58 -26.31
CA GLU A 769 11.02 -46.98 -25.86
C GLU A 769 9.89 -47.74 -26.61
N PRO A 770 9.98 -47.88 -27.96
CA PRO A 770 8.90 -48.42 -28.78
C PRO A 770 8.50 -49.86 -28.42
N GLU A 771 9.44 -50.65 -27.88
CA GLU A 771 9.23 -52.01 -27.37
C GLU A 771 8.30 -52.09 -26.14
N ARG A 772 7.87 -50.94 -25.60
CA ARG A 772 6.93 -50.84 -24.47
C ARG A 772 5.58 -50.23 -24.86
N ILE A 773 5.34 -49.97 -26.15
CA ILE A 773 4.07 -49.46 -26.67
C ILE A 773 3.21 -50.64 -27.14
N ILE A 774 1.92 -50.63 -26.80
CA ILE A 774 0.97 -51.67 -27.19
C ILE A 774 -0.35 -51.02 -27.65
N ASP A 775 -0.93 -51.56 -28.73
CA ASP A 775 -2.26 -51.17 -29.20
C ASP A 775 -3.36 -51.61 -28.22
N VAL A 776 -4.26 -50.68 -27.92
CA VAL A 776 -5.37 -50.84 -26.98
C VAL A 776 -6.64 -50.27 -27.59
N GLU A 777 -7.78 -50.93 -27.36
CA GLU A 777 -9.08 -50.52 -27.92
C GLU A 777 -10.12 -50.32 -26.82
N TRP A 778 -11.04 -49.38 -27.04
CA TRP A 778 -12.14 -49.10 -26.13
C TRP A 778 -13.20 -50.20 -26.19
N ALA A 779 -13.42 -50.88 -25.06
CA ALA A 779 -14.49 -51.83 -24.83
C ALA A 779 -15.28 -51.41 -23.58
N PRO A 780 -16.01 -50.27 -23.62
CA PRO A 780 -16.66 -49.72 -22.43
C PRO A 780 -17.86 -50.60 -22.01
N SER A 781 -17.83 -51.08 -20.77
CA SER A 781 -18.96 -51.77 -20.15
C SER A 781 -19.91 -50.79 -19.47
N GLN A 782 -21.12 -51.23 -19.12
CA GLN A 782 -22.13 -50.38 -18.47
C GLN A 782 -21.74 -49.87 -17.07
N SER A 783 -20.61 -50.35 -16.51
CA SER A 783 -20.07 -49.95 -15.21
C SER A 783 -18.78 -49.14 -15.30
N SER A 784 -18.22 -48.90 -16.50
CA SER A 784 -17.06 -48.02 -16.69
C SER A 784 -17.43 -46.56 -16.42
N VAL A 785 -16.59 -45.85 -15.65
CA VAL A 785 -16.79 -44.44 -15.29
C VAL A 785 -15.52 -43.65 -15.58
N PHE A 786 -15.65 -42.58 -16.36
CA PHE A 786 -14.55 -41.77 -16.86
C PHE A 786 -14.51 -40.40 -16.19
N LEU A 787 -13.31 -39.90 -15.88
CA LEU A 787 -13.11 -38.60 -15.25
C LEU A 787 -12.90 -37.53 -16.31
N VAL A 788 -13.77 -36.52 -16.31
CA VAL A 788 -13.78 -35.42 -17.28
C VAL A 788 -13.52 -34.09 -16.57
N ALA A 789 -12.71 -33.23 -17.18
CA ALA A 789 -12.56 -31.83 -16.77
C ALA A 789 -13.05 -30.90 -17.87
N ILE A 790 -13.89 -29.91 -17.52
CA ILE A 790 -14.34 -28.84 -18.41
C ILE A 790 -13.85 -27.47 -17.90
N GLN A 791 -13.68 -26.53 -18.83
CA GLN A 791 -13.44 -25.12 -18.55
C GLN A 791 -14.60 -24.32 -19.13
N VAL A 792 -15.14 -23.45 -18.28
CA VAL A 792 -16.22 -22.51 -18.55
C VAL A 792 -15.62 -21.12 -18.52
N GLU A 793 -15.77 -20.35 -19.59
CA GLU A 793 -15.32 -18.96 -19.66
C GLU A 793 -16.53 -18.05 -19.79
N ALA A 794 -16.65 -17.08 -18.89
CA ALA A 794 -17.87 -16.32 -18.68
C ALA A 794 -17.59 -14.88 -18.22
N LEU A 795 -18.55 -13.98 -18.37
CA LEU A 795 -18.50 -12.65 -17.76
C LEU A 795 -18.99 -12.71 -16.31
N ASP A 796 -18.18 -12.19 -15.39
CA ASP A 796 -18.46 -12.23 -13.96
C ASP A 796 -19.71 -11.42 -13.61
N ARG A 797 -20.69 -12.09 -13.02
CA ARG A 797 -21.98 -11.54 -12.60
C ARG A 797 -22.45 -12.19 -11.31
N SER A 798 -23.27 -11.48 -10.55
CA SER A 798 -23.90 -12.02 -9.34
C SER A 798 -24.62 -13.34 -9.63
N ARG A 799 -24.34 -14.37 -8.83
CA ARG A 799 -24.89 -15.74 -8.89
C ARG A 799 -24.40 -16.65 -10.04
N LEU A 800 -23.51 -16.19 -10.93
CA LEU A 800 -22.97 -17.01 -12.05
C LEU A 800 -22.55 -18.44 -11.62
N LEU A 801 -21.78 -18.56 -10.54
CA LEU A 801 -21.33 -19.86 -10.03
C LEU A 801 -22.51 -20.75 -9.61
N SER A 802 -23.57 -20.18 -9.03
CA SER A 802 -24.78 -20.90 -8.63
C SER A 802 -25.58 -21.37 -9.82
N ASP A 803 -25.65 -20.59 -10.90
CA ASP A 803 -26.35 -20.95 -12.13
C ASP A 803 -25.65 -22.17 -12.79
N VAL A 804 -24.31 -22.12 -12.88
CA VAL A 804 -23.49 -23.20 -13.46
C VAL A 804 -23.52 -24.47 -12.61
N THR A 805 -23.36 -24.39 -11.29
CA THR A 805 -23.41 -25.60 -10.43
C THR A 805 -24.81 -26.21 -10.43
N ARG A 806 -25.87 -25.39 -10.46
CA ARG A 806 -27.23 -25.89 -10.60
C ARG A 806 -27.42 -26.68 -11.89
N ILE A 807 -27.04 -26.13 -13.05
CA ILE A 807 -27.22 -26.82 -14.33
C ILE A 807 -26.39 -28.10 -14.44
N LEU A 808 -25.19 -28.15 -13.86
CA LEU A 808 -24.43 -29.40 -13.72
C LEU A 808 -25.16 -30.44 -12.84
N SER A 809 -25.80 -29.99 -11.75
CA SER A 809 -26.60 -30.83 -10.85
C SER A 809 -27.88 -31.34 -11.50
N ASP A 810 -28.59 -30.47 -12.25
CA ASP A 810 -29.81 -30.79 -12.99
C ASP A 810 -29.51 -31.84 -14.10
N GLN A 811 -28.31 -31.82 -14.70
CA GLN A 811 -27.81 -32.86 -15.62
C GLN A 811 -27.32 -34.15 -14.92
N HIS A 812 -27.54 -34.27 -13.60
CA HIS A 812 -27.19 -35.41 -12.76
C HIS A 812 -25.67 -35.72 -12.73
N VAL A 813 -24.83 -34.67 -12.89
CA VAL A 813 -23.37 -34.80 -12.93
C VAL A 813 -22.75 -34.59 -11.55
N ASN A 814 -22.05 -35.60 -11.02
CA ASN A 814 -21.39 -35.51 -9.72
C ASN A 814 -20.07 -34.72 -9.79
N ILE A 815 -20.06 -33.50 -9.24
CA ILE A 815 -18.89 -32.61 -9.23
C ILE A 815 -17.88 -33.08 -8.18
N LEU A 816 -16.73 -33.60 -8.62
CA LEU A 816 -15.61 -33.99 -7.76
C LEU A 816 -14.78 -32.78 -7.29
N SER A 817 -14.63 -31.77 -8.16
CA SER A 817 -13.95 -30.52 -7.82
C SER A 817 -14.38 -29.36 -8.70
N ALA A 818 -14.35 -28.16 -8.15
CA ALA A 818 -14.54 -26.90 -8.85
C ALA A 818 -13.45 -25.92 -8.43
N ALA A 819 -12.87 -25.21 -9.39
CA ALA A 819 -11.91 -24.14 -9.18
C ALA A 819 -12.32 -22.92 -10.01
N VAL A 820 -12.45 -21.76 -9.37
CA VAL A 820 -12.96 -20.53 -9.98
C VAL A 820 -11.91 -19.43 -9.84
N GLN A 821 -11.63 -18.71 -10.92
CA GLN A 821 -10.71 -17.58 -10.95
C GLN A 821 -11.35 -16.43 -11.73
N THR A 822 -11.38 -15.23 -11.13
CA THR A 822 -11.88 -14.01 -11.78
C THR A 822 -10.70 -13.11 -12.16
N SER A 823 -10.56 -12.82 -13.46
CA SER A 823 -9.59 -11.84 -13.96
C SER A 823 -10.02 -10.40 -13.66
N ARG A 824 -9.06 -9.48 -13.70
CA ARG A 824 -9.29 -8.03 -13.50
C ARG A 824 -10.27 -7.43 -14.51
N ASP A 825 -10.38 -8.05 -15.69
CA ASP A 825 -11.26 -7.65 -16.79
C ASP A 825 -12.71 -8.17 -16.64
N ARG A 826 -13.08 -8.68 -15.45
CA ARG A 826 -14.37 -9.32 -15.14
C ARG A 826 -14.67 -10.57 -15.98
N VAL A 827 -13.65 -11.29 -16.43
CA VAL A 827 -13.81 -12.64 -17.00
C VAL A 827 -13.60 -13.66 -15.90
N ALA A 828 -14.59 -14.52 -15.67
CA ALA A 828 -14.53 -15.65 -14.76
C ALA A 828 -14.19 -16.93 -15.54
N THR A 829 -13.06 -17.55 -15.21
CA THR A 829 -12.65 -18.85 -15.71
C THR A 829 -12.94 -19.89 -14.62
N SER A 830 -13.86 -20.81 -14.88
CA SER A 830 -14.27 -21.85 -13.93
C SER A 830 -13.97 -23.23 -14.48
N ARG A 831 -13.16 -24.01 -13.76
CA ARG A 831 -12.82 -25.40 -14.11
C ARG A 831 -13.59 -26.36 -13.21
N PHE A 832 -14.36 -27.26 -13.81
CA PHE A 832 -15.11 -28.31 -13.11
C PHE A 832 -14.56 -29.68 -13.50
N THR A 833 -14.48 -30.59 -12.52
CA THR A 833 -14.07 -31.99 -12.72
C THR A 833 -15.17 -32.90 -12.20
N PHE A 834 -15.57 -33.90 -12.98
CA PHE A 834 -16.66 -34.83 -12.66
C PHE A 834 -16.45 -36.22 -13.24
N GLU A 835 -17.25 -37.17 -12.78
CA GLU A 835 -17.31 -38.56 -13.25
C GLU A 835 -18.52 -38.77 -14.18
N MET A 836 -18.35 -39.53 -15.27
CA MET A 836 -19.37 -39.74 -16.31
C MET A 836 -19.17 -41.09 -17.03
N GLY A 837 -20.26 -41.83 -17.29
CA GLY A 837 -20.20 -43.13 -17.99
C GLY A 837 -20.28 -43.03 -19.52
N ASP A 838 -21.21 -42.23 -20.07
CA ASP A 838 -21.44 -42.13 -21.52
C ASP A 838 -20.83 -40.84 -22.13
N PRO A 839 -19.88 -40.94 -23.09
CA PRO A 839 -19.38 -39.78 -23.85
C PRO A 839 -20.46 -38.95 -24.54
N LYS A 840 -21.60 -39.53 -24.93
CA LYS A 840 -22.72 -38.81 -25.56
C LYS A 840 -23.41 -37.85 -24.58
N HIS A 841 -23.35 -38.12 -23.28
CA HIS A 841 -23.87 -37.20 -22.25
C HIS A 841 -23.02 -35.93 -22.15
N LEU A 842 -21.70 -36.03 -22.34
CA LEU A 842 -20.80 -34.86 -22.29
C LEU A 842 -21.21 -33.79 -23.31
N GLY A 843 -21.60 -34.19 -24.53
CA GLY A 843 -22.08 -33.27 -25.57
C GLY A 843 -23.38 -32.53 -25.20
N HIS A 844 -24.21 -33.11 -24.32
CA HIS A 844 -25.41 -32.48 -23.79
C HIS A 844 -25.08 -31.55 -22.61
N VAL A 845 -24.24 -31.99 -21.68
CA VAL A 845 -23.75 -31.18 -20.55
C VAL A 845 -23.03 -29.91 -21.03
N LEU A 846 -22.16 -30.01 -22.03
CA LEU A 846 -21.46 -28.85 -22.62
C LEU A 846 -22.44 -27.84 -23.26
N LYS A 847 -23.52 -28.30 -23.90
CA LYS A 847 -24.58 -27.43 -24.44
C LYS A 847 -25.41 -26.78 -23.33
N ALA A 848 -25.76 -27.53 -22.28
CA ALA A 848 -26.53 -27.02 -21.15
C ALA A 848 -25.77 -25.92 -20.40
N VAL A 849 -24.48 -26.11 -20.09
CA VAL A 849 -23.65 -25.06 -19.44
C VAL A 849 -23.43 -23.86 -20.38
N ARG A 850 -23.34 -24.06 -21.69
CA ARG A 850 -23.28 -22.96 -22.68
C ARG A 850 -24.59 -22.16 -22.80
N SER A 851 -25.71 -22.68 -22.32
CA SER A 851 -26.99 -21.93 -22.27
C SER A 851 -27.14 -21.03 -21.03
N VAL A 852 -26.14 -21.01 -20.12
CA VAL A 852 -26.09 -20.07 -19.00
C VAL A 852 -25.81 -18.66 -19.52
N GLU A 853 -26.70 -17.72 -19.19
CA GLU A 853 -26.54 -16.31 -19.52
C GLU A 853 -25.23 -15.75 -18.93
N GLY A 854 -24.34 -15.28 -19.81
CA GLY A 854 -23.01 -14.77 -19.45
C GLY A 854 -21.86 -15.76 -19.70
N VAL A 855 -22.12 -17.02 -20.01
CA VAL A 855 -21.10 -17.97 -20.49
C VAL A 855 -20.81 -17.72 -21.97
N TYR A 856 -19.53 -17.58 -22.33
CA TYR A 856 -19.06 -17.37 -23.70
C TYR A 856 -18.65 -18.68 -24.36
N ASP A 857 -17.85 -19.49 -23.68
CA ASP A 857 -17.40 -20.78 -24.20
C ASP A 857 -17.32 -21.84 -23.09
N VAL A 858 -17.50 -23.09 -23.52
CA VAL A 858 -17.37 -24.28 -22.66
C VAL A 858 -16.75 -25.40 -23.45
N TYR A 859 -15.57 -25.86 -23.01
CA TYR A 859 -14.84 -26.95 -23.65
C TYR A 859 -14.23 -27.93 -22.63
N ARG A 860 -13.99 -29.17 -23.06
CA ARG A 860 -13.25 -30.17 -22.28
C ARG A 860 -11.77 -29.78 -22.25
N VAL A 861 -11.17 -29.67 -21.06
CA VAL A 861 -9.74 -29.33 -20.94
C VAL A 861 -8.90 -30.57 -21.20
N THR A 862 -8.42 -30.68 -22.44
CA THR A 862 -7.39 -31.64 -22.82
C THR A 862 -6.00 -31.07 -22.49
N SER A 863 -5.07 -31.92 -22.05
CA SER A 863 -3.67 -31.55 -21.79
C SER A 863 -2.84 -31.41 -23.09
N SER A 864 -3.50 -31.04 -24.17
CA SER A 864 -2.97 -31.07 -25.52
C SER A 864 -2.15 -29.82 -25.84
N ARG A 865 -1.21 -29.99 -26.77
CA ARG A 865 -0.42 -28.93 -27.41
C ARG A 865 -1.28 -27.71 -27.74
N LYS A 866 -0.86 -26.51 -27.32
CA LYS A 866 -1.44 -25.26 -27.86
C LYS A 866 -1.21 -25.25 -29.38
N PRO A 867 -2.23 -24.94 -30.22
CA PRO A 867 -1.97 -24.56 -31.60
C PRO A 867 -1.05 -23.33 -31.62
N SER A 868 -0.23 -23.26 -32.67
CA SER A 868 0.78 -22.21 -32.88
C SER A 868 0.18 -20.96 -33.53
#